data_AF-A0A6F8YT71-F1
#
_entry.id   AF-A0A6F8YT71-F1
#
_cell.length_a   1.000
_cell.length_b   1.000
_cell.length_c   1.000
_cell.angle_alpha   90.00
_cell.angle_beta   90.00
_cell.angle_gamma   90.00
#
_symmetry.space_group_name_H-M   'P 1'
#
loop_
_entity.id
_entity.type
_entity.pdbx_description
1 polymer ?
#
loop_
_entity_poly.entity_id
_entity_poly.type
_entity_poly.pdbx_seq_one_letter_code
_entity_poly.pdbx_strand_id
1 'polypeptide(L)'
;MPRNDPKLQAYQPSPAQVEWAVDLAVRGALTGQRPANYLGWGLPAYSPQGLLAPIPLSGGGRVPAQVMLGILAQESNLWQASWHILEGLSGNSLIGDYYGTADGISVPNFPAADCGYGIGQVTTGMRTTDTYWTADQRKAIAVDYQANIAASLRMLVSKWNETRDGGLRMNNGDPAGVVNWFFAVWAYNTGFYPRNPSDATQPWGVGWSNNPVNPKYKPNRRMFLAQTYDDAKTPNLWSYPERVMGWASQPIIKNGTPAYAPANYGTVNPEAAQPTVYHFCTPQPVNQGGNQCDRYGTYPNDLGDPAGPCMRRDLKCWWHSPAQVAPSGNCAAQTHYCGAEVLRYAVGSGEPAATSPHPPVCARPYVGPGTVTIIDNLPDSTSNDVRPQVPGAGQCRNGWSNGGTFTLQFGRNYDANDRFNGYASKVDFHQVGSGFGGHFWFAHSYCTTGPPCAGSPSVNMKVTGTWKPASVTPGWHRILVHIPSHGAHSQQATYRIHLGNGQVKERVIEQRRRQNEWVSLGVFSLTNGADPPRVELTNIDRIGNGTEDVAFDAIAFARLPAKPKHFVVALGDSYASGEGTRVYETYSDNNAGNQHRNACRRSTNAWPRLVGLPGAPANNYTLESQRNADLDFHFKPCSGARTYNIVPSTATTLTEQDQSPNGTGQQYRWVTQLESGFLDENTTLVTVAVGGNDAKWSALLGRCASPTGCIWNEGTYGPYDPMMPTEEAASRYMTEYVGPSIDTTLRQIRAKAPNATIVLMGYPALFNGEPRPNCTAGLDADEKQMADRLAALLANVMQATATGTADQKIHFVDPRQHFLGHGVCSQQEYLNGIILGPQSEGDNQGAHELSMNSFHPNSMGQQAYANALFNKLQAVGYRW
;
A
#
# COMPACT_ATOMS: atom_id res chain seq x y z
N MET A 1 8.86 23.09 -7.84
CA MET A 1 7.51 22.75 -8.31
C MET A 1 6.68 22.33 -7.11
N PRO A 2 5.40 22.74 -7.00
CA PRO A 2 4.58 22.34 -5.86
C PRO A 2 4.35 20.82 -5.86
N ARG A 3 4.60 20.15 -4.74
CA ARG A 3 4.52 18.67 -4.63
C ARG A 3 3.09 18.14 -4.82
N ASN A 4 2.11 18.75 -4.17
CA ASN A 4 0.70 18.31 -4.14
C ASN A 4 -0.21 19.19 -5.02
N ASP A 5 0.31 19.76 -6.12
CA ASP A 5 -0.54 20.38 -7.14
C ASP A 5 -1.16 19.27 -7.99
N PRO A 6 -2.49 19.09 -7.99
CA PRO A 6 -3.12 18.06 -8.80
C PRO A 6 -2.83 18.21 -10.28
N LYS A 7 -2.53 19.44 -10.76
CA LYS A 7 -2.19 19.74 -12.17
C LYS A 7 -0.82 19.23 -12.60
N LEU A 8 0.00 18.78 -11.67
CA LEU A 8 1.40 18.45 -11.90
C LEU A 8 1.72 17.07 -11.35
N GLN A 9 1.31 16.05 -12.09
CA GLN A 9 1.67 14.68 -11.81
C GLN A 9 2.79 14.20 -12.72
N ALA A 10 3.88 13.74 -12.11
CA ALA A 10 4.99 13.12 -12.82
C ALA A 10 4.57 11.72 -13.28
N TYR A 11 4.81 11.40 -14.54
CA TYR A 11 4.60 10.06 -15.08
C TYR A 11 5.77 9.15 -14.71
N GLN A 12 5.48 7.96 -14.16
CA GLN A 12 6.49 6.96 -13.84
C GLN A 12 6.71 6.04 -15.05
N PRO A 13 7.84 6.15 -15.76
CA PRO A 13 8.13 5.29 -16.90
C PRO A 13 8.45 3.85 -16.47
N SER A 14 8.23 2.91 -17.39
CA SER A 14 8.77 1.56 -17.29
C SER A 14 10.28 1.54 -17.61
N PRO A 15 11.04 0.51 -17.18
CA PRO A 15 12.45 0.36 -17.54
C PRO A 15 12.71 0.40 -19.05
N ALA A 16 11.82 -0.20 -19.84
CA ALA A 16 11.90 -0.20 -21.30
C ALA A 16 11.77 1.21 -21.88
N GLN A 17 10.86 2.03 -21.36
CA GLN A 17 10.71 3.43 -21.76
C GLN A 17 11.96 4.25 -21.41
N VAL A 18 12.56 4.01 -20.25
CA VAL A 18 13.79 4.71 -19.83
C VAL A 18 14.96 4.38 -20.75
N GLU A 19 15.22 3.10 -21.02
CA GLU A 19 16.29 2.68 -21.94
C GLU A 19 16.07 3.21 -23.35
N TRP A 20 14.85 3.11 -23.88
CA TRP A 20 14.50 3.71 -25.17
C TRP A 20 14.78 5.21 -25.20
N ALA A 21 14.37 5.95 -24.17
CA ALA A 21 14.60 7.39 -24.13
C ALA A 21 16.08 7.75 -24.05
N VAL A 22 16.89 7.01 -23.28
CA VAL A 22 18.35 7.21 -23.22
C VAL A 22 18.99 6.87 -24.56
N ASP A 23 18.68 5.72 -25.15
CA ASP A 23 19.19 5.28 -26.45
C ASP A 23 18.95 6.35 -27.52
N LEU A 24 17.78 6.97 -27.55
CA LEU A 24 17.47 8.07 -28.48
C LEU A 24 18.19 9.37 -28.09
N ALA A 25 18.21 9.73 -26.80
CA ALA A 25 18.79 10.97 -26.32
C ALA A 25 20.29 11.07 -26.61
N VAL A 26 21.06 10.01 -26.38
CA VAL A 26 22.52 10.01 -26.65
C VAL A 26 22.85 10.16 -28.13
N ARG A 27 21.88 9.89 -29.02
CA ARG A 27 21.98 10.10 -30.47
C ARG A 27 21.35 11.40 -30.96
N GLY A 28 20.90 12.28 -30.04
CA GLY A 28 20.22 13.53 -30.40
C GLY A 28 18.86 13.31 -31.07
N ALA A 29 18.25 12.14 -30.87
CA ALA A 29 17.07 11.67 -31.58
C ALA A 29 15.79 11.68 -30.72
N LEU A 30 15.82 12.14 -29.47
CA LEU A 30 14.66 12.23 -28.59
C LEU A 30 13.82 13.48 -28.91
N THR A 31 13.29 13.49 -30.14
CA THR A 31 12.64 14.64 -30.79
C THR A 31 11.15 14.43 -31.03
N GLY A 32 10.57 13.34 -30.50
CA GLY A 32 9.13 13.09 -30.53
C GLY A 32 8.36 14.26 -29.91
N GLN A 33 7.33 14.72 -30.60
CA GLN A 33 6.53 15.87 -30.17
C GLN A 33 5.54 15.46 -29.08
N ARG A 34 5.59 16.16 -27.95
CA ARG A 34 4.51 16.21 -26.97
C ARG A 34 3.50 17.27 -27.43
N PRO A 35 2.20 16.95 -27.53
CA PRO A 35 1.18 17.95 -27.83
C PRO A 35 1.12 19.00 -26.71
N ALA A 36 0.50 20.15 -27.01
CA ALA A 36 0.20 21.12 -25.98
C ALA A 36 -0.66 20.49 -24.88
N ASN A 37 -0.34 20.81 -23.62
CA ASN A 37 -0.98 20.26 -22.44
C ASN A 37 -0.91 18.73 -22.32
N TYR A 38 0.16 18.11 -22.84
CA TYR A 38 0.41 16.67 -22.68
C TYR A 38 0.28 16.25 -21.21
N LEU A 39 -0.56 15.23 -20.95
CA LEU A 39 -0.90 14.70 -19.62
C LEU A 39 -1.40 15.74 -18.59
N GLY A 40 -1.89 16.90 -19.04
CA GLY A 40 -2.45 17.93 -18.14
C GLY A 40 -1.46 18.90 -17.55
N TRP A 41 -0.20 18.84 -17.97
CA TRP A 41 0.86 19.62 -17.34
C TRP A 41 0.78 21.11 -17.63
N GLY A 42 -0.16 21.59 -18.45
CA GLY A 42 -0.29 23.00 -18.81
C GLY A 42 0.99 23.57 -19.42
N LEU A 43 1.68 22.77 -20.23
CA LEU A 43 2.87 23.15 -21.01
C LEU A 43 2.48 23.41 -22.47
N PRO A 44 3.17 24.29 -23.21
CA PRO A 44 3.03 24.37 -24.67
C PRO A 44 3.46 23.06 -25.34
N ALA A 45 3.21 22.90 -26.64
CA ALA A 45 3.76 21.76 -27.37
C ALA A 45 5.30 21.85 -27.41
N TYR A 46 5.98 20.73 -27.19
CA TYR A 46 7.45 20.68 -27.22
C TYR A 46 7.95 19.27 -27.56
N SER A 47 9.19 19.14 -28.00
CA SER A 47 9.93 17.87 -27.94
C SER A 47 11.01 17.95 -26.85
N PRO A 48 11.35 16.85 -26.15
CA PRO A 48 12.33 16.87 -25.07
C PRO A 48 13.67 17.50 -25.47
N GLN A 49 14.29 17.03 -26.55
CA GLN A 49 15.54 17.62 -27.08
C GLN A 49 15.33 18.85 -27.98
N GLY A 50 14.10 19.30 -28.19
CA GLY A 50 13.82 20.63 -28.75
C GLY A 50 13.81 21.69 -27.65
N LEU A 51 13.18 21.38 -26.51
CA LEU A 51 13.14 22.23 -25.33
C LEU A 51 14.48 22.27 -24.58
N LEU A 52 15.21 21.15 -24.60
CA LEU A 52 16.50 20.95 -23.93
C LEU A 52 17.51 20.42 -24.96
N ALA A 53 17.95 21.31 -25.86
CA ALA A 53 18.83 20.96 -26.97
C ALA A 53 20.10 20.20 -26.55
N PRO A 54 20.61 19.22 -27.31
CA PRO A 54 21.89 18.61 -27.01
C PRO A 54 23.04 19.64 -27.06
N ILE A 55 24.10 19.42 -26.31
CA ILE A 55 25.35 20.18 -26.43
C ILE A 55 26.45 19.29 -27.05
N PRO A 56 27.35 19.84 -27.89
CA PRO A 56 28.40 19.06 -28.52
C PRO A 56 29.47 18.64 -27.51
N LEU A 57 30.03 17.43 -27.69
CA LEU A 57 31.15 16.94 -26.90
C LEU A 57 32.48 17.53 -27.40
N SER A 58 33.30 18.02 -26.47
CA SER A 58 34.70 18.33 -26.72
C SER A 58 35.42 17.04 -27.15
N GLY A 59 36.03 17.07 -28.33
CA GLY A 59 36.63 15.90 -28.98
C GLY A 59 35.72 15.05 -29.88
N GLY A 60 34.45 15.45 -30.08
CA GLY A 60 33.49 14.72 -30.92
C GLY A 60 32.89 13.49 -30.24
N GLY A 61 32.12 12.67 -30.98
CA GLY A 61 31.47 11.46 -30.46
C GLY A 61 30.19 11.71 -29.66
N ARG A 62 29.80 10.73 -28.83
CA ARG A 62 28.60 10.79 -27.97
C ARG A 62 28.80 10.05 -26.65
N VAL A 63 27.90 10.27 -25.70
CA VAL A 63 27.83 9.52 -24.44
C VAL A 63 27.35 8.09 -24.72
N PRO A 64 28.01 7.04 -24.19
CA PRO A 64 27.46 5.69 -24.19
C PRO A 64 26.17 5.63 -23.36
N ALA A 65 25.11 5.05 -23.90
CA ALA A 65 23.81 4.91 -23.21
C ALA A 65 23.95 4.37 -21.77
N GLN A 66 24.83 3.39 -21.56
CA GLN A 66 25.08 2.75 -20.27
C GLN A 66 25.63 3.68 -19.19
N VAL A 67 26.40 4.72 -19.55
CA VAL A 67 26.87 5.72 -18.58
C VAL A 67 25.69 6.50 -18.03
N MET A 68 24.80 6.94 -18.91
CA MET A 68 23.58 7.66 -18.52
C MET A 68 22.62 6.76 -17.76
N LEU A 69 22.39 5.51 -18.21
CA LEU A 69 21.55 4.53 -17.49
C LEU A 69 22.11 4.19 -16.10
N GLY A 70 23.44 4.09 -15.97
CA GLY A 70 24.11 3.89 -14.69
C GLY A 70 23.90 5.07 -13.73
N ILE A 71 23.92 6.31 -14.24
CA ILE A 71 23.55 7.51 -13.47
C ILE A 71 22.08 7.42 -13.03
N LEU A 72 21.14 7.18 -13.95
CA LEU A 72 19.70 7.11 -13.60
C LEU A 72 19.40 6.01 -12.57
N ALA A 73 20.07 4.86 -12.68
CA ALA A 73 19.96 3.78 -11.70
C ALA A 73 20.48 4.22 -10.33
N GLN A 74 21.63 4.91 -10.29
CA GLN A 74 22.24 5.40 -9.06
C GLN A 74 21.47 6.55 -8.40
N GLU A 75 20.88 7.44 -9.20
CA GLU A 75 20.21 8.65 -8.71
C GLU A 75 18.83 8.34 -8.13
N SER A 76 18.06 7.48 -8.78
CA SER A 76 16.63 7.36 -8.48
C SER A 76 16.05 5.95 -8.57
N ASN A 77 16.86 4.92 -8.87
CA ASN A 77 16.32 3.60 -9.21
C ASN A 77 15.33 3.66 -10.42
N LEU A 78 15.64 4.54 -11.38
CA LEU A 78 14.83 4.83 -12.57
C LEU A 78 13.45 5.48 -12.27
N TRP A 79 13.30 6.13 -11.12
CA TRP A 79 12.05 6.76 -10.71
C TRP A 79 11.96 8.23 -11.12
N GLN A 80 10.93 8.59 -11.88
CA GLN A 80 10.57 9.97 -12.19
C GLN A 80 9.52 10.51 -11.21
N ALA A 81 8.55 9.66 -10.86
CA ALA A 81 7.55 9.96 -9.84
C ALA A 81 8.02 9.44 -8.48
N SER A 82 7.36 9.90 -7.41
CA SER A 82 7.69 9.45 -6.04
C SER A 82 7.60 7.93 -5.93
N TRP A 83 8.34 7.35 -4.99
CA TRP A 83 8.41 5.92 -4.74
C TRP A 83 7.06 5.24 -4.39
N HIS A 84 6.00 6.03 -4.17
CA HIS A 84 4.63 5.55 -4.02
C HIS A 84 3.91 5.24 -5.34
N ILE A 85 4.51 5.59 -6.48
CA ILE A 85 3.88 5.50 -7.80
C ILE A 85 4.48 4.34 -8.58
N LEU A 86 3.64 3.40 -8.99
CA LEU A 86 4.03 2.27 -9.83
C LEU A 86 4.25 2.71 -11.28
N GLU A 87 5.02 1.90 -12.02
CA GLU A 87 5.27 2.08 -13.45
C GLU A 87 3.94 2.13 -14.23
N GLY A 88 3.84 3.06 -15.18
CA GLY A 88 2.63 3.30 -15.96
C GLY A 88 1.58 4.19 -15.28
N LEU A 89 1.79 4.60 -14.02
CA LEU A 89 0.96 5.58 -13.32
C LEU A 89 1.66 6.94 -13.24
N SER A 90 0.95 7.92 -12.69
CA SER A 90 1.50 9.23 -12.33
C SER A 90 1.17 9.61 -10.89
N GLY A 91 1.87 10.59 -10.34
CA GLY A 91 1.59 11.14 -9.03
C GLY A 91 2.57 12.23 -8.67
N ASN A 92 2.90 12.38 -7.39
CA ASN A 92 3.91 13.36 -6.96
C ASN A 92 5.24 13.14 -7.72
N SER A 93 5.93 14.21 -8.10
CA SER A 93 7.31 14.12 -8.61
C SER A 93 8.25 13.47 -7.58
N LEU A 94 9.24 12.73 -8.05
CA LEU A 94 10.37 12.36 -7.20
C LEU A 94 11.18 13.62 -6.90
N ILE A 95 11.41 13.87 -5.61
CA ILE A 95 12.22 15.00 -5.15
C ILE A 95 13.14 14.49 -4.05
N GLY A 96 14.46 14.76 -4.16
CA GLY A 96 15.47 14.24 -3.22
C GLY A 96 15.17 14.58 -1.76
N ASP A 97 15.20 15.87 -1.42
CA ASP A 97 14.68 16.37 -0.14
C ASP A 97 13.93 17.69 -0.37
N TYR A 98 12.60 17.61 -0.43
CA TYR A 98 11.75 18.78 -0.68
C TYR A 98 11.64 19.69 0.55
N TYR A 99 11.72 19.11 1.75
CA TYR A 99 11.43 19.81 3.00
C TYR A 99 12.70 20.14 3.79
N GLY A 100 13.87 19.64 3.41
CA GLY A 100 15.12 19.83 4.15
C GLY A 100 15.11 19.08 5.48
N THR A 101 14.55 17.86 5.51
CA THR A 101 14.23 17.11 6.74
C THR A 101 15.41 16.29 7.26
N ALA A 102 16.66 16.72 7.05
CA ALA A 102 17.85 16.04 7.57
C ALA A 102 17.79 15.82 9.10
N ASP A 103 17.05 16.67 9.82
CA ASP A 103 16.83 16.62 11.27
C ASP A 103 15.50 15.92 11.69
N GLY A 104 14.78 15.30 10.74
CA GLY A 104 13.53 14.58 10.96
C GLY A 104 12.31 15.15 10.23
N ILE A 105 11.27 14.32 10.07
CA ILE A 105 10.05 14.63 9.30
C ILE A 105 9.19 15.76 9.88
N SER A 106 9.45 16.15 11.13
CA SER A 106 8.74 17.22 11.84
C SER A 106 9.39 18.60 11.73
N VAL A 107 10.59 18.72 11.14
CA VAL A 107 11.35 19.98 11.07
C VAL A 107 11.82 20.24 9.63
N PRO A 108 11.11 21.07 8.84
CA PRO A 108 11.54 21.42 7.51
C PRO A 108 12.62 22.51 7.59
N ASN A 109 13.66 22.35 6.78
CA ASN A 109 14.68 23.32 6.50
C ASN A 109 14.70 23.61 4.99
N PHE A 110 13.69 24.32 4.47
CA PHE A 110 13.61 24.67 3.05
C PHE A 110 14.90 25.29 2.46
N PRO A 111 15.67 26.12 3.18
CA PRO A 111 16.99 26.54 2.72
C PRO A 111 17.96 25.38 2.44
N ALA A 112 17.90 24.31 3.24
CA ALA A 112 18.69 23.08 3.08
C ALA A 112 18.04 22.03 2.16
N ALA A 113 16.87 22.31 1.56
CA ALA A 113 16.26 21.41 0.60
C ALA A 113 17.18 21.17 -0.61
N ASP A 114 17.36 19.91 -0.98
CA ASP A 114 18.25 19.47 -2.05
C ASP A 114 17.69 19.81 -3.45
N CYS A 115 16.36 19.93 -3.58
CA CYS A 115 15.67 20.34 -4.82
C CYS A 115 16.03 19.51 -6.07
N GLY A 116 16.54 18.29 -5.92
CA GLY A 116 16.78 17.38 -7.05
C GLY A 116 15.48 16.77 -7.56
N TYR A 117 15.18 16.89 -8.85
CA TYR A 117 13.92 16.41 -9.44
C TYR A 117 14.12 15.21 -10.37
N GLY A 118 13.22 14.24 -10.25
CA GLY A 118 12.98 13.18 -11.24
C GLY A 118 14.12 12.18 -11.39
N ILE A 119 14.11 11.48 -12.53
CA ILE A 119 14.90 10.26 -12.76
C ILE A 119 16.42 10.47 -12.70
N GLY A 120 16.92 11.64 -13.09
CA GLY A 120 18.33 11.99 -13.00
C GLY A 120 18.68 12.94 -11.85
N GLN A 121 17.74 13.16 -10.91
CA GLN A 121 17.89 14.06 -9.75
C GLN A 121 18.48 15.42 -10.13
N VAL A 122 17.89 16.07 -11.13
CA VAL A 122 18.37 17.37 -11.63
C VAL A 122 18.17 18.44 -10.55
N THR A 123 19.27 18.96 -9.98
CA THR A 123 19.27 20.02 -8.95
C THR A 123 19.57 21.40 -9.53
N THR A 124 20.50 21.48 -10.48
CA THR A 124 20.99 22.75 -11.04
C THR A 124 19.86 23.47 -11.78
N GLY A 125 19.60 24.74 -11.41
CA GLY A 125 18.61 25.58 -12.07
C GLY A 125 17.16 25.36 -11.62
N MET A 126 16.93 24.47 -10.66
CA MET A 126 15.60 24.05 -10.23
C MET A 126 15.04 24.86 -9.06
N ARG A 127 15.85 25.69 -8.40
CA ARG A 127 15.37 26.62 -7.36
C ARG A 127 14.54 27.73 -8.00
N THR A 128 13.58 28.28 -7.27
CA THR A 128 12.69 29.33 -7.76
C THR A 128 13.43 30.63 -8.10
N THR A 129 14.59 30.86 -7.48
CA THR A 129 15.48 32.00 -7.72
C THR A 129 16.44 31.80 -8.89
N ASP A 130 16.59 30.58 -9.41
CA ASP A 130 17.55 30.30 -10.46
C ASP A 130 17.02 30.75 -11.84
N THR A 131 17.94 31.23 -12.68
CA THR A 131 17.65 31.67 -14.06
C THR A 131 18.19 30.72 -15.13
N TYR A 132 18.85 29.62 -14.72
CA TYR A 132 19.47 28.66 -15.65
C TYR A 132 18.45 27.96 -16.54
N TRP A 133 17.29 27.61 -15.98
CA TRP A 133 16.15 27.05 -16.72
C TRP A 133 15.00 28.05 -16.79
N THR A 134 14.27 28.05 -17.90
CA THR A 134 12.97 28.72 -17.99
C THR A 134 11.94 28.01 -17.11
N ALA A 135 10.80 28.68 -16.84
CA ALA A 135 9.71 28.08 -16.06
C ALA A 135 9.19 26.78 -16.70
N ASP A 136 9.01 26.76 -18.03
CA ASP A 136 8.55 25.59 -18.76
C ASP A 136 9.57 24.45 -18.75
N GLN A 137 10.87 24.76 -18.88
CA GLN A 137 11.94 23.76 -18.75
C GLN A 137 11.95 23.11 -17.36
N ARG A 138 11.91 23.90 -16.29
CA ARG A 138 11.82 23.33 -14.92
C ARG A 138 10.61 22.43 -14.77
N LYS A 139 9.47 22.84 -15.34
CA LYS A 139 8.23 22.10 -15.21
C LYS A 139 8.31 20.78 -15.96
N ALA A 140 8.78 20.79 -17.22
CA ALA A 140 9.03 19.58 -18.00
C ALA A 140 10.02 18.64 -17.32
N ILE A 141 11.14 19.14 -16.78
CA ILE A 141 12.13 18.34 -16.03
C ILE A 141 11.49 17.62 -14.81
N ALA A 142 10.52 18.27 -14.15
CA ALA A 142 9.88 17.72 -12.95
C ALA A 142 8.82 16.64 -13.24
N VAL A 143 8.18 16.64 -14.41
CA VAL A 143 7.02 15.77 -14.70
C VAL A 143 7.23 14.81 -15.88
N ASP A 144 8.12 15.13 -16.81
CA ASP A 144 8.42 14.34 -18.02
C ASP A 144 9.79 13.69 -17.90
N TYR A 145 9.81 12.36 -17.79
CA TYR A 145 11.05 11.59 -17.69
C TYR A 145 11.97 11.80 -18.89
N GLN A 146 11.43 12.05 -20.10
CA GLN A 146 12.24 12.30 -21.30
C GLN A 146 12.94 13.65 -21.24
N ALA A 147 12.24 14.69 -20.76
CA ALA A 147 12.83 16.01 -20.55
C ALA A 147 13.89 15.96 -19.43
N ASN A 148 13.63 15.22 -18.35
CA ASN A 148 14.58 15.01 -17.28
C ASN A 148 15.87 14.33 -17.79
N ILE A 149 15.76 13.24 -18.56
CA ILE A 149 16.89 12.57 -19.20
C ILE A 149 17.67 13.52 -20.11
N ALA A 150 17.00 14.34 -20.92
CA ALA A 150 17.66 15.33 -21.77
C ALA A 150 18.44 16.39 -20.95
N ALA A 151 17.88 16.85 -19.83
CA ALA A 151 18.56 17.78 -18.92
C ALA A 151 19.78 17.13 -18.25
N SER A 152 19.65 15.92 -17.70
CA SER A 152 20.76 15.19 -17.08
C SER A 152 21.88 14.88 -18.08
N LEU A 153 21.54 14.53 -19.32
CA LEU A 153 22.52 14.30 -20.37
C LEU A 153 23.30 15.58 -20.71
N ARG A 154 22.62 16.74 -20.80
CA ARG A 154 23.29 18.04 -20.97
C ARG A 154 24.25 18.33 -19.82
N MET A 155 23.87 18.04 -18.58
CA MET A 155 24.75 18.23 -17.42
C MET A 155 25.98 17.32 -17.50
N LEU A 156 25.80 16.04 -17.82
CA LEU A 156 26.90 15.09 -17.99
C LEU A 156 27.87 15.52 -19.09
N VAL A 157 27.37 15.96 -20.25
CA VAL A 157 28.22 16.45 -21.34
C VAL A 157 28.95 17.74 -20.95
N SER A 158 28.32 18.62 -20.17
CA SER A 158 29.01 19.82 -19.62
C SER A 158 30.19 19.40 -18.76
N LYS A 159 30.03 18.39 -17.91
CA LYS A 159 31.10 17.87 -17.05
C LYS A 159 32.19 17.14 -17.82
N TRP A 160 31.84 16.44 -18.90
CA TRP A 160 32.82 15.90 -19.84
C TRP A 160 33.67 17.01 -20.48
N ASN A 161 33.03 18.08 -20.95
CA ASN A 161 33.74 19.20 -21.56
C ASN A 161 34.65 19.89 -20.53
N GLU A 162 34.13 20.23 -19.35
CA GLU A 162 34.91 20.86 -18.26
C GLU A 162 36.15 20.04 -17.87
N THR A 163 35.98 18.74 -17.63
CA THR A 163 37.08 17.84 -17.22
C THR A 163 38.10 17.64 -18.34
N ARG A 164 37.63 17.43 -19.59
CA ARG A 164 38.49 17.23 -20.75
C ARG A 164 39.30 18.47 -21.11
N ASP A 165 38.68 19.65 -21.08
CA ASP A 165 39.34 20.94 -21.35
C ASP A 165 40.35 21.27 -20.24
N GLY A 166 40.07 20.83 -19.01
CA GLY A 166 41.03 20.81 -17.91
C GLY A 166 42.17 19.79 -18.05
N GLY A 167 42.17 18.94 -19.07
CA GLY A 167 43.19 17.92 -19.31
C GLY A 167 42.99 16.59 -18.59
N LEU A 168 41.90 16.43 -17.81
CA LEU A 168 41.58 15.16 -17.16
C LEU A 168 41.00 14.20 -18.19
N ARG A 169 41.83 13.26 -18.64
CA ARG A 169 41.44 12.21 -19.60
C ARG A 169 41.71 10.85 -19.01
N MET A 170 40.71 9.99 -19.08
CA MET A 170 40.85 8.59 -18.73
C MET A 170 41.18 7.79 -20.00
N ASN A 171 42.22 6.96 -19.93
CA ASN A 171 42.80 6.25 -21.06
C ASN A 171 43.10 7.23 -22.23
N ASN A 172 42.72 6.89 -23.47
CA ASN A 172 42.83 7.75 -24.65
C ASN A 172 41.79 8.89 -24.71
N GLY A 173 40.84 8.94 -23.75
CA GLY A 173 39.76 9.92 -23.75
C GLY A 173 38.78 9.76 -24.92
N ASP A 174 38.67 8.56 -25.51
CA ASP A 174 37.65 8.26 -26.51
C ASP A 174 36.26 8.17 -25.84
N PRO A 175 35.28 9.00 -26.21
CA PRO A 175 33.96 8.98 -25.59
C PRO A 175 33.20 7.66 -25.80
N ALA A 176 33.58 6.80 -26.75
CA ALA A 176 32.94 5.50 -26.95
C ALA A 176 33.18 4.50 -25.81
N GLY A 177 34.24 4.68 -25.00
CA GLY A 177 34.54 3.82 -23.86
C GLY A 177 33.79 4.25 -22.60
N VAL A 178 32.98 3.36 -22.01
CA VAL A 178 32.20 3.62 -20.78
C VAL A 178 33.08 4.15 -19.64
N VAL A 179 34.22 3.50 -19.38
CA VAL A 179 35.15 3.87 -18.31
C VAL A 179 35.82 5.24 -18.56
N ASN A 180 35.90 5.69 -19.81
CA ASN A 180 36.49 6.99 -20.10
C ASN A 180 35.70 8.15 -19.50
N TRP A 181 34.44 7.92 -19.14
CA TRP A 181 33.57 8.89 -18.49
C TRP A 181 33.80 9.03 -16.98
N PHE A 182 34.73 8.29 -16.37
CA PHE A 182 34.94 8.29 -14.91
C PHE A 182 35.09 9.69 -14.30
N PHE A 183 35.89 10.57 -14.92
CA PHE A 183 36.05 11.95 -14.43
C PHE A 183 34.79 12.82 -14.64
N ALA A 184 34.10 12.66 -15.77
CA ALA A 184 32.85 13.38 -16.03
C ALA A 184 31.77 12.99 -15.02
N VAL A 185 31.67 11.70 -14.69
CA VAL A 185 30.75 11.15 -13.68
C VAL A 185 31.14 11.61 -12.27
N TRP A 186 32.44 11.70 -11.97
CA TRP A 186 32.94 12.29 -10.72
C TRP A 186 32.50 13.74 -10.58
N ALA A 187 32.70 14.54 -11.64
CA ALA A 187 32.30 15.93 -11.69
C ALA A 187 30.78 16.13 -11.79
N TYR A 188 30.02 15.15 -12.28
CA TYR A 188 28.56 15.16 -12.27
C TYR A 188 28.02 15.20 -10.83
N ASN A 189 28.63 14.43 -9.93
CA ASN A 189 28.21 14.35 -8.53
C ASN A 189 28.75 15.50 -7.67
N THR A 190 30.02 15.89 -7.81
CA THR A 190 30.67 16.85 -6.89
C THR A 190 31.14 18.15 -7.55
N GLY A 191 30.92 18.31 -8.85
CA GLY A 191 31.45 19.43 -9.63
C GLY A 191 32.93 19.27 -10.04
N PHE A 192 33.37 20.20 -10.89
CA PHE A 192 34.76 20.36 -11.32
C PHE A 192 35.26 21.74 -10.86
N TYR A 193 36.45 21.79 -10.26
CA TYR A 193 37.05 23.02 -9.75
C TYR A 193 38.13 23.52 -10.73
N PRO A 194 37.92 24.64 -11.44
CA PRO A 194 38.86 25.11 -12.44
C PRO A 194 40.22 25.51 -11.86
N ARG A 195 41.28 25.34 -12.65
CA ARG A 195 42.63 25.79 -12.29
C ARG A 195 42.67 27.31 -12.16
N ASN A 196 43.25 27.82 -11.08
CA ASN A 196 43.58 29.23 -10.95
C ASN A 196 44.88 29.54 -11.74
N PRO A 197 44.83 30.32 -12.84
CA PRO A 197 46.02 30.61 -13.62
C PRO A 197 47.02 31.51 -12.88
N SER A 198 46.59 32.23 -11.83
CA SER A 198 47.42 33.14 -11.06
C SER A 198 48.14 32.47 -9.88
N ASP A 199 47.80 31.23 -9.56
CA ASP A 199 48.38 30.48 -8.45
C ASP A 199 48.47 28.99 -8.78
N ALA A 200 49.66 28.57 -9.22
CA ALA A 200 49.92 27.18 -9.58
C ALA A 200 49.93 26.20 -8.39
N THR A 201 49.84 26.71 -7.14
CA THR A 201 49.83 25.89 -5.92
C THR A 201 48.42 25.58 -5.42
N GLN A 202 47.40 26.28 -5.92
CA GLN A 202 46.01 26.06 -5.51
C GLN A 202 45.46 24.73 -6.01
N PRO A 203 44.82 23.91 -5.14
CA PRO A 203 44.11 22.71 -5.56
C PRO A 203 43.03 23.00 -6.61
N TRP A 204 42.94 22.13 -7.62
CA TRP A 204 41.96 22.19 -8.70
C TRP A 204 41.66 20.76 -9.19
N GLY A 205 40.66 20.60 -10.07
CA GLY A 205 40.26 19.31 -10.64
C GLY A 205 39.00 18.72 -9.99
N VAL A 206 38.97 17.40 -9.80
CA VAL A 206 37.84 16.67 -9.20
C VAL A 206 38.05 16.42 -7.70
N GLY A 207 36.98 16.58 -6.91
CA GLY A 207 37.05 16.69 -5.45
C GLY A 207 37.36 15.39 -4.68
N TRP A 208 37.94 15.51 -3.48
CA TRP A 208 38.40 14.39 -2.64
C TRP A 208 37.31 13.40 -2.20
N SER A 209 36.07 13.87 -2.07
CA SER A 209 34.96 13.04 -1.57
C SER A 209 34.69 11.82 -2.45
N ASN A 210 35.00 11.86 -3.75
CA ASN A 210 34.84 10.73 -4.68
C ASN A 210 36.16 10.03 -5.00
N ASN A 211 37.26 10.37 -4.31
CA ASN A 211 38.52 9.66 -4.48
C ASN A 211 38.38 8.22 -3.91
N PRO A 212 38.64 7.16 -4.69
CA PRO A 212 38.52 5.78 -4.22
C PRO A 212 39.35 5.46 -2.96
N VAL A 213 40.44 6.18 -2.72
CA VAL A 213 41.30 6.01 -1.53
C VAL A 213 40.72 6.66 -0.26
N ASN A 214 39.63 7.44 -0.38
CA ASN A 214 39.04 8.14 0.74
C ASN A 214 38.63 7.12 1.84
N PRO A 215 39.06 7.31 3.10
CA PRO A 215 38.88 6.33 4.18
C PRO A 215 37.42 6.10 4.57
N LYS A 216 36.47 6.91 4.08
CA LYS A 216 35.03 6.63 4.25
C LYS A 216 34.56 5.40 3.47
N TYR A 217 35.35 4.94 2.50
CA TYR A 217 35.06 3.77 1.70
C TYR A 217 35.85 2.55 2.21
N LYS A 218 35.29 1.35 2.01
CA LYS A 218 35.94 0.10 2.41
C LYS A 218 37.22 -0.12 1.56
N PRO A 219 38.43 -0.26 2.16
CA PRO A 219 39.68 -0.32 1.39
C PRO A 219 39.86 -1.57 0.52
N ASN A 220 39.27 -2.70 0.91
CA ASN A 220 39.35 -3.98 0.19
C ASN A 220 38.05 -4.31 -0.58
N ARG A 221 37.28 -3.29 -0.96
CA ARG A 221 36.09 -3.47 -1.80
C ARG A 221 36.48 -3.85 -3.22
N ARG A 222 35.66 -4.70 -3.85
CA ARG A 222 35.75 -5.01 -5.29
C ARG A 222 35.01 -3.94 -6.09
N MET A 223 34.96 -4.08 -7.41
CA MET A 223 34.04 -3.25 -8.21
C MET A 223 32.60 -3.45 -7.73
N PHE A 224 31.84 -2.37 -7.64
CA PHE A 224 30.45 -2.38 -7.21
C PHE A 224 29.62 -3.34 -8.09
N LEU A 225 28.86 -4.25 -7.46
CA LEU A 225 28.01 -5.27 -8.11
C LEU A 225 28.73 -6.38 -8.87
N ALA A 226 30.07 -6.41 -8.86
CA ALA A 226 30.81 -7.42 -9.63
C ALA A 226 30.62 -8.85 -9.09
N GLN A 227 30.29 -9.00 -7.81
CA GLN A 227 30.03 -10.32 -7.20
C GLN A 227 28.57 -10.54 -6.83
N THR A 228 27.90 -9.51 -6.30
CA THR A 228 26.56 -9.63 -5.73
C THR A 228 25.82 -8.30 -5.77
N TYR A 229 24.50 -8.37 -5.93
CA TYR A 229 23.62 -7.20 -5.78
C TYR A 229 23.50 -6.74 -4.32
N ASP A 230 24.00 -7.51 -3.35
CA ASP A 230 24.02 -7.10 -1.94
C ASP A 230 24.85 -5.82 -1.70
N ASP A 231 25.80 -5.51 -2.58
CA ASP A 231 26.54 -4.24 -2.53
C ASP A 231 25.59 -3.03 -2.55
N ALA A 232 24.45 -3.13 -3.24
CA ALA A 232 23.43 -2.08 -3.29
C ALA A 232 22.69 -1.84 -1.96
N LYS A 233 22.87 -2.71 -0.95
CA LYS A 233 22.39 -2.48 0.43
C LYS A 233 23.28 -1.50 1.19
N THR A 234 24.56 -1.40 0.84
CA THR A 234 25.54 -0.49 1.46
C THR A 234 26.32 0.31 0.40
N PRO A 235 25.63 1.00 -0.52
CA PRO A 235 26.27 1.62 -1.68
C PRO A 235 27.25 2.73 -1.29
N ASN A 236 27.06 3.34 -0.11
CA ASN A 236 27.94 4.37 0.45
C ASN A 236 29.38 3.89 0.72
N LEU A 237 29.66 2.58 0.63
CA LEU A 237 31.02 2.03 0.71
C LEU A 237 31.83 2.18 -0.59
N TRP A 238 31.22 2.65 -1.68
CA TRP A 238 31.89 2.95 -2.97
C TRP A 238 31.73 4.42 -3.35
N SER A 239 32.71 4.96 -4.08
CA SER A 239 32.57 6.30 -4.63
C SER A 239 31.49 6.38 -5.71
N TYR A 240 30.97 7.58 -5.96
CA TYR A 240 29.91 7.77 -6.95
C TYR A 240 30.28 7.23 -8.35
N PRO A 241 31.49 7.51 -8.90
CA PRO A 241 31.88 6.95 -10.20
C PRO A 241 31.97 5.43 -10.20
N GLU A 242 32.48 4.82 -9.13
CA GLU A 242 32.53 3.35 -9.02
C GLU A 242 31.14 2.72 -9.05
N ARG A 243 30.14 3.36 -8.42
CA ARG A 243 28.76 2.89 -8.44
C ARG A 243 28.13 2.99 -9.81
N VAL A 244 28.31 4.12 -10.49
CA VAL A 244 27.79 4.32 -11.86
C VAL A 244 28.42 3.32 -12.85
N MET A 245 29.73 3.05 -12.75
CA MET A 245 30.39 2.04 -13.58
C MET A 245 29.88 0.62 -13.27
N GLY A 246 29.62 0.33 -11.99
CA GLY A 246 28.94 -0.90 -11.57
C GLY A 246 27.60 -1.06 -12.26
N TRP A 247 26.69 -0.09 -12.11
CA TRP A 247 25.37 -0.10 -12.76
C TRP A 247 25.43 -0.17 -14.29
N ALA A 248 26.39 0.51 -14.92
CA ALA A 248 26.60 0.45 -16.36
C ALA A 248 26.91 -0.99 -16.84
N SER A 249 27.59 -1.79 -16.02
CA SER A 249 27.94 -3.19 -16.31
C SER A 249 26.92 -4.21 -15.77
N GLN A 250 26.20 -3.87 -14.70
CA GLN A 250 25.25 -4.71 -13.97
C GLN A 250 23.95 -3.94 -13.74
N PRO A 251 22.99 -4.01 -14.68
CA PRO A 251 21.76 -3.23 -14.63
C PRO A 251 20.91 -3.56 -13.41
N ILE A 252 20.19 -2.57 -12.89
CA ILE A 252 19.24 -2.81 -11.81
C ILE A 252 18.17 -3.84 -12.20
N ILE A 253 17.85 -4.74 -11.27
CA ILE A 253 16.84 -5.79 -11.47
C ILE A 253 15.46 -5.26 -11.06
N LYS A 254 14.52 -5.21 -12.01
CA LYS A 254 13.11 -4.87 -11.79
C LYS A 254 12.26 -6.09 -12.17
N ASN A 255 11.40 -6.53 -11.25
CA ASN A 255 10.54 -7.70 -11.44
C ASN A 255 11.28 -8.97 -11.92
N GLY A 256 12.49 -9.21 -11.37
CA GLY A 256 13.32 -10.36 -11.72
C GLY A 256 14.08 -10.26 -13.06
N THR A 257 14.01 -9.11 -13.75
CA THR A 257 14.67 -8.90 -15.04
C THR A 257 15.59 -7.67 -15.03
N PRO A 258 16.71 -7.67 -15.79
CA PRO A 258 17.54 -6.48 -15.97
C PRO A 258 16.76 -5.34 -16.63
N ALA A 259 16.81 -4.16 -16.02
CA ALA A 259 16.08 -2.98 -16.47
C ALA A 259 16.52 -2.45 -17.85
N TYR A 260 17.78 -2.66 -18.23
CA TYR A 260 18.38 -2.20 -19.49
C TYR A 260 19.54 -3.12 -19.92
N ALA A 261 20.07 -2.92 -21.13
CA ALA A 261 21.21 -3.68 -21.65
C ALA A 261 22.53 -3.27 -20.95
N PRO A 262 23.31 -4.21 -20.40
CA PRO A 262 24.61 -3.93 -19.80
C PRO A 262 25.63 -3.50 -20.86
N ALA A 263 26.65 -2.76 -20.44
CA ALA A 263 27.80 -2.45 -21.27
C ALA A 263 28.56 -3.73 -21.61
N ASN A 264 29.06 -3.83 -22.84
CA ASN A 264 29.77 -5.00 -23.30
C ASN A 264 31.26 -4.90 -22.96
N TYR A 265 31.72 -5.75 -22.04
CA TYR A 265 33.14 -5.92 -21.69
C TYR A 265 33.77 -7.19 -22.31
N GLY A 266 33.10 -7.82 -23.27
CA GLY A 266 33.56 -9.05 -23.91
C GLY A 266 33.58 -10.24 -22.94
N THR A 267 34.63 -11.06 -22.99
CA THR A 267 34.81 -12.25 -22.13
C THR A 267 35.55 -11.95 -20.82
N VAL A 268 35.91 -10.69 -20.56
CA VAL A 268 36.70 -10.28 -19.40
C VAL A 268 35.76 -9.74 -18.32
N ASN A 269 36.12 -10.00 -17.06
CA ASN A 269 35.44 -9.44 -15.90
C ASN A 269 35.57 -7.90 -15.89
N PRO A 270 34.46 -7.13 -15.83
CA PRO A 270 34.50 -5.67 -15.79
C PRO A 270 35.32 -5.09 -14.62
N GLU A 271 35.59 -5.88 -13.56
CA GLU A 271 36.53 -5.51 -12.48
C GLU A 271 37.90 -5.07 -13.02
N ALA A 272 38.36 -5.63 -14.14
CA ALA A 272 39.64 -5.29 -14.75
C ALA A 272 39.69 -3.87 -15.33
N ALA A 273 38.52 -3.27 -15.57
CA ALA A 273 38.35 -1.92 -16.09
C ALA A 273 38.20 -0.85 -14.98
N GLN A 274 38.11 -1.27 -13.71
CA GLN A 274 37.95 -0.38 -12.57
C GLN A 274 39.30 0.25 -12.15
N PRO A 275 39.35 1.57 -11.87
CA PRO A 275 40.52 2.16 -11.22
C PRO A 275 40.82 1.49 -9.88
N THR A 276 42.09 1.25 -9.58
CA THR A 276 42.50 0.73 -8.27
C THR A 276 42.26 1.78 -7.17
N VAL A 277 42.20 1.33 -5.92
CA VAL A 277 41.96 2.21 -4.75
C VAL A 277 42.95 3.38 -4.70
N TYR A 278 44.21 3.17 -5.09
CA TYR A 278 45.27 4.19 -5.05
C TYR A 278 45.52 4.90 -6.38
N HIS A 279 44.69 4.65 -7.40
CA HIS A 279 44.95 5.12 -8.77
C HIS A 279 45.07 6.65 -8.87
N PHE A 280 44.36 7.38 -8.01
CA PHE A 280 44.28 8.84 -7.99
C PHE A 280 44.97 9.43 -6.74
N CYS A 281 46.08 8.84 -6.31
CA CYS A 281 46.79 9.23 -5.10
C CYS A 281 48.31 9.41 -5.37
N THR A 282 48.78 10.65 -5.29
CA THR A 282 50.18 11.02 -5.52
C THR A 282 50.64 12.03 -4.45
N PRO A 283 51.79 11.80 -3.77
CA PRO A 283 52.21 12.64 -2.64
C PRO A 283 52.74 14.02 -3.05
N GLN A 284 53.04 14.23 -4.33
CA GLN A 284 53.63 15.46 -4.86
C GLN A 284 52.66 16.66 -4.70
N PRO A 285 53.18 17.88 -4.51
CA PRO A 285 52.36 19.09 -4.47
C PRO A 285 51.74 19.41 -5.84
N VAL A 286 50.69 20.24 -5.83
CA VAL A 286 49.88 20.58 -7.03
C VAL A 286 50.74 21.15 -8.16
N ASN A 287 51.68 22.04 -7.84
CA ASN A 287 52.60 22.64 -8.81
C ASN A 287 53.64 21.66 -9.39
N GLN A 288 53.70 20.43 -8.89
CA GLN A 288 54.53 19.33 -9.40
C GLN A 288 53.69 18.20 -10.02
N GLY A 289 52.41 18.46 -10.31
CA GLY A 289 51.52 17.50 -10.96
C GLY A 289 50.89 16.45 -10.03
N GLY A 290 51.07 16.59 -8.70
CA GLY A 290 50.44 15.70 -7.72
C GLY A 290 49.21 16.30 -7.04
N ASN A 291 48.61 15.54 -6.12
CA ASN A 291 47.44 15.96 -5.35
C ASN A 291 47.64 15.90 -3.83
N GLN A 292 48.89 15.81 -3.37
CA GLN A 292 49.24 15.73 -1.94
C GLN A 292 48.50 14.58 -1.23
N CYS A 293 48.42 13.43 -1.90
CA CYS A 293 47.84 12.19 -1.35
C CYS A 293 48.96 11.15 -1.16
N ASP A 294 49.27 10.81 0.08
CA ASP A 294 50.23 9.76 0.41
C ASP A 294 49.50 8.48 0.82
N ARG A 295 49.60 7.45 -0.05
CA ARG A 295 48.94 6.15 0.13
C ARG A 295 49.32 5.41 1.41
N TYR A 296 50.45 5.76 2.04
CA TYR A 296 50.92 5.14 3.27
C TYR A 296 50.67 6.02 4.51
N GLY A 297 50.24 7.26 4.30
CA GLY A 297 50.06 8.22 5.36
C GLY A 297 48.64 8.23 5.93
N THR A 298 48.57 8.58 7.21
CA THR A 298 47.33 8.81 7.95
C THR A 298 47.39 10.20 8.54
N TYR A 299 46.74 11.16 7.88
CA TYR A 299 46.76 12.56 8.27
C TYR A 299 45.40 13.00 8.82
N PRO A 300 45.39 13.83 9.88
CA PRO A 300 44.16 14.41 10.42
C PRO A 300 43.60 15.50 9.49
N ASN A 301 42.32 15.79 9.63
CA ASN A 301 41.63 16.87 8.91
C ASN A 301 40.74 17.70 9.84
N ASP A 302 40.31 18.86 9.34
CA ASP A 302 39.52 19.83 10.11
C ASP A 302 38.00 19.72 9.81
N LEU A 303 37.57 18.71 9.03
CA LEU A 303 36.19 18.56 8.54
C LEU A 303 35.41 17.38 9.14
N GLY A 304 36.03 16.64 10.07
CA GLY A 304 35.38 15.54 10.79
C GLY A 304 35.30 14.21 10.01
N ASP A 305 35.86 14.15 8.80
CA ASP A 305 36.05 12.89 8.06
C ASP A 305 37.12 12.02 8.77
N PRO A 306 37.14 10.70 8.55
CA PRO A 306 38.21 9.85 9.07
C PRO A 306 39.60 10.32 8.60
N ALA A 307 40.61 10.23 9.48
CA ALA A 307 42.00 10.49 9.11
C ALA A 307 42.45 9.52 8.00
N GLY A 308 43.28 9.99 7.06
CA GLY A 308 43.62 9.17 5.90
C GLY A 308 44.68 9.77 4.98
N PRO A 309 44.78 9.27 3.73
CA PRO A 309 45.90 9.57 2.81
C PRO A 309 46.02 11.02 2.34
N CYS A 310 45.00 11.85 2.52
CA CYS A 310 45.08 13.26 2.12
C CYS A 310 45.95 14.05 3.10
N MET A 311 47.08 14.56 2.63
CA MET A 311 48.04 15.31 3.47
C MET A 311 47.52 16.68 3.91
N ARG A 312 46.38 17.14 3.36
CA ARG A 312 45.82 18.46 3.62
C ARG A 312 44.67 18.39 4.62
N ARG A 313 44.69 19.29 5.60
CA ARG A 313 43.64 19.39 6.62
C ARG A 313 42.27 19.83 6.08
N ASP A 314 42.25 20.56 4.97
CA ASP A 314 41.04 21.01 4.29
C ASP A 314 40.45 19.97 3.32
N LEU A 315 41.04 18.76 3.27
CA LEU A 315 40.69 17.68 2.36
C LEU A 315 40.72 18.05 0.87
N LYS A 316 41.46 19.09 0.48
CA LYS A 316 41.58 19.49 -0.94
C LYS A 316 42.66 18.71 -1.70
N CYS A 317 42.75 17.39 -1.50
CA CYS A 317 43.62 16.51 -2.29
C CYS A 317 42.98 16.16 -3.64
N TRP A 318 42.60 17.20 -4.38
CA TRP A 318 41.83 17.12 -5.61
C TRP A 318 42.67 16.58 -6.76
N TRP A 319 42.10 15.69 -7.56
CA TRP A 319 42.80 15.04 -8.66
C TRP A 319 42.64 15.84 -9.95
N HIS A 320 43.73 16.05 -10.70
CA HIS A 320 43.74 16.91 -11.89
C HIS A 320 44.61 16.40 -13.05
N SER A 321 45.12 15.18 -12.97
CA SER A 321 45.99 14.59 -14.00
C SER A 321 45.24 13.57 -14.87
N PRO A 322 45.71 13.29 -16.11
CA PRO A 322 45.26 12.13 -16.87
C PRO A 322 45.48 10.82 -16.11
N ALA A 323 44.67 9.81 -16.38
CA ALA A 323 44.76 8.49 -15.76
C ALA A 323 44.52 7.37 -16.78
N GLN A 324 45.03 6.17 -16.51
CA GLN A 324 44.98 5.06 -17.46
C GLN A 324 44.81 3.73 -16.73
N VAL A 325 43.73 3.01 -17.04
CA VAL A 325 43.46 1.65 -16.53
C VAL A 325 43.64 0.57 -17.61
N ALA A 326 43.39 0.92 -18.87
CA ALA A 326 43.64 0.01 -19.99
C ALA A 326 45.16 -0.12 -20.22
N PRO A 327 45.73 -1.34 -20.33
CA PRO A 327 47.17 -1.52 -20.46
C PRO A 327 47.80 -0.75 -21.63
N SER A 328 47.12 -0.66 -22.77
CA SER A 328 47.58 0.10 -23.95
C SER A 328 47.13 1.57 -23.95
N GLY A 329 46.27 1.96 -23.01
CA GLY A 329 45.56 3.24 -23.02
C GLY A 329 44.55 3.40 -24.17
N ASN A 330 44.49 2.48 -25.14
CA ASN A 330 43.63 2.59 -26.31
C ASN A 330 42.37 1.71 -26.18
N CYS A 331 41.25 2.35 -25.89
CA CYS A 331 39.96 1.68 -25.71
C CYS A 331 39.41 1.03 -26.99
N ALA A 332 39.78 1.51 -28.18
CA ALA A 332 39.33 0.93 -29.44
C ALA A 332 39.96 -0.46 -29.69
N ALA A 333 41.20 -0.66 -29.23
CA ALA A 333 41.91 -1.94 -29.33
C ALA A 333 41.64 -2.89 -28.14
N GLN A 334 41.05 -2.38 -27.06
CA GLN A 334 40.89 -3.07 -25.78
C GLN A 334 39.50 -2.79 -25.17
N THR A 335 38.44 -3.05 -25.93
CA THR A 335 37.05 -2.78 -25.52
C THR A 335 36.67 -3.44 -24.18
N HIS A 336 37.31 -4.54 -23.81
CA HIS A 336 37.15 -5.23 -22.53
C HIS A 336 37.71 -4.48 -21.31
N TYR A 337 38.61 -3.51 -21.49
CA TYR A 337 39.13 -2.63 -20.42
C TYR A 337 38.41 -1.28 -20.34
N CYS A 338 37.49 -1.00 -21.26
CA CYS A 338 36.80 0.29 -21.31
C CYS A 338 35.28 0.19 -21.37
N GLY A 339 34.72 -0.97 -21.72
CA GLY A 339 33.29 -1.19 -21.93
C GLY A 339 32.79 -0.53 -23.21
N ALA A 340 31.99 -1.26 -23.99
CA ALA A 340 31.36 -0.77 -25.21
C ALA A 340 29.85 -0.56 -25.03
N GLU A 341 29.31 0.45 -25.73
CA GLU A 341 27.88 0.74 -25.77
C GLU A 341 27.09 -0.44 -26.35
N VAL A 342 25.91 -0.69 -25.77
CA VAL A 342 24.93 -1.64 -26.31
C VAL A 342 23.60 -0.90 -26.45
N LEU A 343 23.13 -0.71 -27.68
CA LEU A 343 21.83 -0.07 -27.93
C LEU A 343 20.78 -1.13 -28.21
N ARG A 344 19.63 -1.02 -27.57
CA ARG A 344 18.49 -1.91 -27.79
C ARG A 344 17.51 -1.31 -28.80
N TYR A 345 17.36 0.01 -28.80
CA TYR A 345 16.37 0.71 -29.60
C TYR A 345 17.03 1.47 -30.76
N ALA A 346 16.43 1.39 -31.95
CA ALA A 346 16.89 2.14 -33.13
C ALA A 346 16.37 3.58 -33.11
N VAL A 347 17.10 4.51 -33.74
CA VAL A 347 16.58 5.86 -34.04
C VAL A 347 15.30 5.73 -34.87
N GLY A 348 14.26 6.48 -34.49
CA GLY A 348 12.95 6.43 -35.15
C GLY A 348 12.01 5.33 -34.62
N SER A 349 12.47 4.48 -33.70
CA SER A 349 11.56 3.56 -33.00
C SER A 349 10.58 4.32 -32.11
N GLY A 350 9.33 3.85 -32.06
CA GLY A 350 8.28 4.43 -31.20
C GLY A 350 8.53 4.18 -29.72
N GLU A 351 7.97 5.05 -28.86
CA GLU A 351 8.00 4.90 -27.40
C GLU A 351 7.39 3.54 -27.00
N PRO A 352 8.09 2.69 -26.22
CA PRO A 352 7.56 1.41 -25.76
C PRO A 352 6.25 1.58 -24.98
N ALA A 353 5.33 0.63 -25.14
CA ALA A 353 4.10 0.63 -24.39
C ALA A 353 4.38 0.37 -22.90
N ALA A 354 3.61 1.04 -22.03
CA ALA A 354 3.55 0.75 -20.61
C ALA A 354 2.10 0.57 -20.20
N THR A 355 1.80 -0.54 -19.53
CA THR A 355 0.48 -0.84 -18.99
C THR A 355 0.37 -0.33 -17.58
N SER A 356 -0.65 0.46 -17.28
CA SER A 356 -0.99 0.81 -15.91
C SER A 356 -1.53 -0.43 -15.18
N PRO A 357 -0.92 -0.87 -14.06
CA PRO A 357 -1.43 -1.98 -13.27
C PRO A 357 -2.77 -1.65 -12.57
N HIS A 358 -3.08 -0.36 -12.43
CA HIS A 358 -4.26 0.14 -11.73
C HIS A 358 -4.92 1.28 -12.53
N PRO A 359 -5.53 0.99 -13.68
CA PRO A 359 -6.11 2.02 -14.53
C PRO A 359 -7.20 2.81 -13.79
N PRO A 360 -7.40 4.09 -14.14
CA PRO A 360 -8.45 4.90 -13.56
C PRO A 360 -9.83 4.37 -13.98
N VAL A 361 -10.84 4.60 -13.15
CA VAL A 361 -12.24 4.21 -13.45
C VAL A 361 -13.09 5.45 -13.62
N CYS A 362 -13.75 5.52 -14.77
CA CYS A 362 -14.57 6.66 -15.14
C CYS A 362 -16.08 6.39 -14.96
N ALA A 363 -16.44 5.13 -14.70
CA ALA A 363 -17.82 4.69 -14.62
C ALA A 363 -18.49 5.24 -13.35
N ARG A 364 -19.65 5.88 -13.52
CA ARG A 364 -20.50 6.32 -12.41
C ARG A 364 -20.93 5.11 -11.57
N PRO A 365 -21.14 5.27 -10.25
CA PRO A 365 -21.71 4.20 -9.44
C PRO A 365 -23.05 3.79 -10.00
N TYR A 366 -23.29 2.50 -10.08
CA TYR A 366 -24.64 2.00 -10.28
C TYR A 366 -25.46 2.28 -9.01
N VAL A 367 -26.57 2.99 -9.16
CA VAL A 367 -27.40 3.48 -8.04
C VAL A 367 -28.88 3.10 -8.17
N GLY A 368 -29.22 2.23 -9.13
CA GLY A 368 -30.61 1.94 -9.49
C GLY A 368 -31.31 3.14 -10.17
N PRO A 369 -32.64 3.28 -10.07
CA PRO A 369 -33.43 4.30 -10.79
C PRO A 369 -33.31 5.73 -10.22
N GLY A 370 -32.47 5.96 -9.21
CA GLY A 370 -32.36 7.24 -8.50
C GLY A 370 -31.42 8.24 -9.16
N THR A 371 -31.62 9.53 -8.85
CA THR A 371 -30.63 10.58 -9.15
C THR A 371 -29.41 10.44 -8.25
N VAL A 372 -28.21 10.59 -8.81
CA VAL A 372 -26.96 10.54 -8.05
C VAL A 372 -26.18 11.83 -8.16
N THR A 373 -25.84 12.39 -7.00
CA THR A 373 -24.93 13.52 -6.83
C THR A 373 -23.55 12.97 -6.51
N ILE A 374 -22.59 13.15 -7.41
CA ILE A 374 -21.20 12.71 -7.21
C ILE A 374 -20.38 13.92 -6.77
N ILE A 375 -19.53 13.72 -5.77
CA ILE A 375 -18.55 14.71 -5.32
C ILE A 375 -17.20 14.01 -5.33
N ASP A 376 -16.33 14.53 -6.15
CA ASP A 376 -15.00 14.04 -6.34
C ASP A 376 -13.99 14.80 -5.48
N ASN A 377 -12.81 14.23 -5.31
CA ASN A 377 -11.73 14.83 -4.54
C ASN A 377 -11.02 16.01 -5.24
N LEU A 378 -11.40 16.30 -6.49
CA LEU A 378 -10.92 17.46 -7.25
C LEU A 378 -12.10 18.31 -7.73
N PRO A 379 -12.01 19.65 -7.64
CA PRO A 379 -13.07 20.54 -8.10
C PRO A 379 -13.22 20.50 -9.63
N ASP A 380 -14.38 20.97 -10.11
CA ASP A 380 -14.69 21.02 -11.53
C ASP A 380 -13.73 21.87 -12.37
N SER A 381 -13.12 22.89 -11.75
CA SER A 381 -12.12 23.79 -12.36
C SER A 381 -10.76 23.14 -12.56
N THR A 382 -10.52 21.98 -11.96
CA THR A 382 -9.37 21.14 -12.29
C THR A 382 -9.69 20.50 -13.64
N SER A 383 -9.06 21.01 -14.71
CA SER A 383 -9.42 20.64 -16.08
C SER A 383 -9.38 19.12 -16.28
N ASN A 384 -10.18 18.61 -17.22
CA ASN A 384 -10.18 17.19 -17.58
C ASN A 384 -8.80 16.69 -18.06
N ASP A 385 -7.89 17.60 -18.37
CA ASP A 385 -6.51 17.29 -18.75
C ASP A 385 -5.60 17.03 -17.54
N VAL A 386 -5.89 17.60 -16.37
CA VAL A 386 -5.12 17.44 -15.12
C VAL A 386 -5.14 16.00 -14.59
N ARG A 387 -6.13 15.23 -15.01
CA ARG A 387 -6.30 13.84 -14.60
C ARG A 387 -5.51 12.98 -15.56
N PRO A 388 -4.51 12.23 -15.08
CA PRO A 388 -3.53 11.62 -15.95
C PRO A 388 -4.18 10.77 -17.02
N GLN A 389 -3.80 11.12 -18.24
CA GLN A 389 -4.05 10.26 -19.37
C GLN A 389 -2.99 9.17 -19.33
N VAL A 390 -3.25 8.11 -18.56
CA VAL A 390 -2.51 6.87 -18.81
C VAL A 390 -2.64 6.59 -20.31
N PRO A 391 -1.55 6.34 -21.05
CA PRO A 391 -1.65 5.98 -22.46
C PRO A 391 -2.69 4.86 -22.65
N GLY A 392 -3.82 5.17 -23.30
CA GLY A 392 -4.95 4.24 -23.51
C GLY A 392 -6.15 4.34 -22.55
N ALA A 393 -6.13 5.13 -21.48
CA ALA A 393 -7.23 5.18 -20.49
C ALA A 393 -8.33 6.23 -20.77
N GLY A 394 -8.17 7.10 -21.78
CA GLY A 394 -9.17 8.12 -22.13
C GLY A 394 -9.47 9.12 -21.01
N GLN A 395 -10.37 10.09 -21.28
CA GLN A 395 -10.75 11.12 -20.31
C GLN A 395 -11.86 10.62 -19.36
N CYS A 396 -11.60 10.58 -18.05
CA CYS A 396 -12.55 10.02 -17.08
C CYS A 396 -13.75 10.90 -16.68
N ARG A 397 -13.81 12.15 -17.16
CA ARG A 397 -14.86 13.10 -16.79
C ARG A 397 -15.79 13.47 -17.96
N ASN A 398 -15.98 12.54 -18.89
CA ASN A 398 -17.00 12.68 -19.92
C ASN A 398 -18.36 12.24 -19.35
N GLY A 399 -19.26 13.20 -19.08
CA GLY A 399 -20.66 12.92 -18.76
C GLY A 399 -21.11 13.10 -17.29
N TRP A 400 -20.32 13.74 -16.42
CA TRP A 400 -20.75 14.14 -15.07
C TRP A 400 -19.96 15.36 -14.53
N SER A 401 -20.55 16.09 -13.58
CA SER A 401 -19.95 17.24 -12.88
C SER A 401 -20.03 17.05 -11.37
N ASN A 402 -19.19 17.76 -10.61
CA ASN A 402 -19.28 17.76 -9.16
C ASN A 402 -20.60 18.39 -8.71
N GLY A 403 -21.34 17.67 -7.86
CA GLY A 403 -22.54 18.17 -7.21
C GLY A 403 -22.30 18.80 -5.83
N GLY A 404 -21.05 19.16 -5.54
CA GLY A 404 -20.62 19.66 -4.24
C GLY A 404 -19.13 19.99 -4.21
N THR A 405 -18.58 20.07 -3.00
CA THR A 405 -17.17 20.42 -2.75
C THR A 405 -16.47 19.35 -1.94
N PHE A 406 -15.20 19.10 -2.26
CA PHE A 406 -14.27 18.39 -1.40
C PHE A 406 -13.27 19.37 -0.78
N THR A 407 -13.00 19.24 0.52
CA THR A 407 -12.01 20.04 1.23
C THR A 407 -11.11 19.16 2.09
N LEU A 408 -9.85 19.58 2.23
CA LEU A 408 -8.87 18.94 3.10
C LEU A 408 -8.55 19.84 4.28
N GLN A 409 -8.58 19.26 5.48
CA GLN A 409 -8.10 19.88 6.70
C GLN A 409 -6.90 19.09 7.22
N PHE A 410 -5.80 19.81 7.48
CA PHE A 410 -4.58 19.25 8.03
C PHE A 410 -4.49 19.59 9.51
N GLY A 411 -4.13 18.60 10.33
CA GLY A 411 -3.85 18.77 11.75
C GLY A 411 -2.74 19.79 11.96
N ARG A 412 -2.92 20.67 12.95
CA ARG A 412 -2.00 21.78 13.25
C ARG A 412 -1.42 21.64 14.65
N ASN A 413 -0.09 21.59 14.78
CA ASN A 413 0.59 21.85 16.06
C ASN A 413 0.92 23.33 16.24
N TYR A 414 0.97 23.79 17.48
CA TYR A 414 1.57 25.07 17.84
C TYR A 414 2.73 24.81 18.80
N ASP A 415 3.72 24.06 18.36
CA ASP A 415 5.01 24.03 19.05
C ASP A 415 5.80 25.27 18.59
N ALA A 416 6.35 26.04 19.53
CA ALA A 416 7.15 27.23 19.23
C ALA A 416 8.44 26.91 18.43
N ASN A 417 8.86 25.65 18.41
CA ASN A 417 9.97 25.14 17.60
C ASN A 417 9.53 24.59 16.22
N ASP A 418 8.22 24.51 15.94
CA ASP A 418 7.68 23.93 14.71
C ASP A 418 7.77 24.91 13.52
N ARG A 419 8.63 24.58 12.55
CA ARG A 419 8.83 25.34 11.32
C ARG A 419 7.85 24.98 10.18
N PHE A 420 6.93 24.04 10.36
CA PHE A 420 5.80 23.79 9.43
C PHE A 420 4.65 24.79 9.58
N ASN A 421 4.76 25.76 10.51
CA ASN A 421 3.62 26.55 10.98
C ASN A 421 2.47 25.64 11.48
N GLY A 422 2.81 24.42 11.91
CA GLY A 422 1.89 23.42 12.46
C GLY A 422 1.53 22.21 11.59
N TYR A 423 1.82 22.17 10.29
CA TYR A 423 1.21 21.20 9.35
C TYR A 423 2.11 20.03 8.88
N ALA A 424 2.67 19.25 9.82
CA ALA A 424 3.54 18.10 9.50
C ALA A 424 2.86 17.05 8.57
N SER A 425 1.56 16.85 8.72
CA SER A 425 0.73 15.99 7.84
C SER A 425 0.83 16.29 6.35
N LYS A 426 1.27 17.48 5.93
CA LYS A 426 1.45 17.81 4.50
C LYS A 426 2.64 17.10 3.85
N VAL A 427 3.62 16.66 4.65
CA VAL A 427 4.75 15.83 4.17
C VAL A 427 4.24 14.45 3.77
N ASP A 428 3.36 13.91 4.62
CA ASP A 428 2.77 12.57 4.53
C ASP A 428 1.43 12.54 3.77
N PHE A 429 1.28 13.45 2.81
CA PHE A 429 0.08 13.55 1.99
C PHE A 429 0.46 13.46 0.53
N HIS A 430 -0.15 12.53 -0.18
CA HIS A 430 0.31 12.07 -1.49
C HIS A 430 -0.84 12.02 -2.49
N GLN A 431 -0.53 12.21 -3.78
CA GLN A 431 -1.48 12.06 -4.89
C GLN A 431 -1.08 10.95 -5.84
N VAL A 432 -2.08 10.28 -6.39
CA VAL A 432 -1.93 9.22 -7.37
C VAL A 432 -2.92 9.39 -8.52
N GLY A 433 -2.41 9.12 -9.71
CA GLY A 433 -3.11 9.10 -10.98
C GLY A 433 -3.91 7.84 -11.27
N SER A 434 -4.88 7.53 -10.43
CA SER A 434 -5.72 6.33 -10.55
C SER A 434 -7.02 6.56 -9.75
N GLY A 435 -7.80 5.52 -9.44
CA GLY A 435 -9.07 5.66 -8.71
C GLY A 435 -10.21 6.21 -9.57
N PHE A 436 -11.29 6.66 -8.93
CA PHE A 436 -12.42 7.24 -9.63
C PHE A 436 -12.05 8.60 -10.20
N GLY A 437 -12.49 8.84 -11.43
CA GLY A 437 -12.17 10.09 -12.09
C GLY A 437 -10.68 10.25 -12.43
N GLY A 438 -9.80 9.29 -12.11
CA GLY A 438 -8.37 9.33 -12.39
C GLY A 438 -7.51 10.10 -11.40
N HIS A 439 -8.02 10.39 -10.20
CA HIS A 439 -7.20 10.97 -9.14
C HIS A 439 -7.63 10.46 -7.76
N PHE A 440 -6.70 10.06 -6.90
CA PHE A 440 -6.94 9.93 -5.46
C PHE A 440 -5.81 10.51 -4.60
N TRP A 441 -6.16 10.92 -3.38
CA TRP A 441 -5.19 11.29 -2.35
C TRP A 441 -5.03 10.14 -1.36
N PHE A 442 -3.87 10.03 -0.71
CA PHE A 442 -3.72 9.18 0.47
C PHE A 442 -2.75 9.78 1.50
N ALA A 443 -2.87 9.31 2.73
CA ALA A 443 -1.94 9.58 3.83
C ALA A 443 -1.79 8.31 4.67
N HIS A 444 -0.68 8.15 5.38
CA HIS A 444 -0.54 7.01 6.27
C HIS A 444 -1.52 7.13 7.45
N SER A 445 -1.93 5.99 7.97
CA SER A 445 -2.86 5.86 9.08
C SER A 445 -2.11 5.91 10.40
N TYR A 446 -2.63 6.73 11.31
CA TYR A 446 -2.07 6.92 12.64
C TYR A 446 -3.15 6.73 13.70
N CYS A 447 -2.75 6.43 14.92
CA CYS A 447 -3.67 6.36 16.05
C CYS A 447 -3.32 7.36 17.16
N THR A 448 -4.34 7.82 17.87
CA THR A 448 -4.25 8.92 18.87
C THR A 448 -4.47 8.47 20.31
N THR A 449 -4.90 7.23 20.56
CA THR A 449 -5.30 6.78 21.92
C THR A 449 -5.02 5.30 22.14
N GLY A 450 -4.45 4.96 23.32
CA GLY A 450 -4.16 3.58 23.75
C GLY A 450 -2.86 3.00 23.18
N PRO A 451 -2.31 1.87 23.65
CA PRO A 451 -1.21 1.17 22.99
C PRO A 451 -1.68 0.58 21.63
N PRO A 452 -0.88 0.65 20.54
CA PRO A 452 0.52 1.12 20.45
C PRO A 452 0.70 2.65 20.32
N CYS A 453 -0.39 3.42 20.40
CA CYS A 453 -0.45 4.87 20.17
C CYS A 453 0.10 5.75 21.30
N ALA A 454 0.60 5.17 22.39
CA ALA A 454 1.18 5.92 23.51
C ALA A 454 2.45 6.66 23.06
N GLY A 455 2.46 8.00 23.14
CA GLY A 455 3.59 8.84 22.69
C GLY A 455 3.57 9.19 21.20
N SER A 456 2.49 8.91 20.47
CA SER A 456 2.38 9.16 19.03
C SER A 456 2.27 10.66 18.68
N PRO A 457 2.99 11.18 17.66
CA PRO A 457 2.87 12.57 17.16
C PRO A 457 1.54 12.83 16.40
N SER A 458 0.52 11.99 16.59
CA SER A 458 -0.58 11.73 15.65
C SER A 458 -1.57 12.87 15.42
N VAL A 459 -1.71 13.84 16.33
CA VAL A 459 -2.55 15.03 16.07
C VAL A 459 -1.98 15.89 14.93
N ASN A 460 -0.65 15.87 14.73
CA ASN A 460 0.03 16.66 13.70
C ASN A 460 0.02 15.98 12.33
N MET A 461 -0.11 14.64 12.34
CA MET A 461 -0.19 13.81 11.14
C MET A 461 -1.64 13.61 10.65
N LYS A 462 -2.62 14.17 11.36
CA LYS A 462 -4.03 14.08 10.99
C LYS A 462 -4.32 14.81 9.67
N VAL A 463 -5.03 14.14 8.78
CA VAL A 463 -5.66 14.69 7.57
C VAL A 463 -7.13 14.30 7.61
N THR A 464 -8.01 15.27 7.37
CA THR A 464 -9.45 15.07 7.26
C THR A 464 -9.94 15.56 5.91
N GLY A 465 -10.49 14.65 5.11
CA GLY A 465 -11.20 14.96 3.87
C GLY A 465 -12.69 15.11 4.15
N THR A 466 -13.32 16.12 3.55
CA THR A 466 -14.75 16.40 3.73
C THR A 466 -15.42 16.57 2.37
N TRP A 467 -16.41 15.74 2.09
CA TRP A 467 -17.28 15.89 0.91
C TRP A 467 -18.61 16.48 1.33
N LYS A 468 -18.96 17.64 0.76
CA LYS A 468 -20.18 18.39 1.09
C LYS A 468 -21.00 18.65 -0.19
N PRO A 469 -22.20 18.04 -0.34
CA PRO A 469 -23.10 18.37 -1.44
C PRO A 469 -23.52 19.85 -1.39
N ALA A 470 -23.68 20.47 -2.55
CA ALA A 470 -24.16 21.85 -2.63
C ALA A 470 -25.56 22.00 -2.02
N SER A 471 -26.42 21.00 -2.28
CA SER A 471 -27.67 20.75 -1.59
C SER A 471 -28.06 19.29 -1.78
N VAL A 472 -28.96 18.78 -0.94
CA VAL A 472 -29.63 17.50 -1.18
C VAL A 472 -31.14 17.71 -1.36
N THR A 473 -31.82 16.84 -2.08
CA THR A 473 -33.28 16.76 -1.95
C THR A 473 -33.58 16.12 -0.60
N PRO A 474 -34.40 16.68 0.30
CA PRO A 474 -34.69 16.02 1.57
C PRO A 474 -35.27 14.60 1.38
N GLY A 475 -34.87 13.67 2.24
CA GLY A 475 -35.32 12.28 2.22
C GLY A 475 -34.18 11.26 2.21
N TRP A 476 -34.50 10.02 1.84
CA TRP A 476 -33.59 8.89 1.97
C TRP A 476 -32.56 8.82 0.85
N HIS A 477 -31.29 8.67 1.23
CA HIS A 477 -30.15 8.56 0.32
C HIS A 477 -29.29 7.37 0.71
N ARG A 478 -28.85 6.61 -0.29
CA ARG A 478 -27.72 5.71 -0.13
C ARG A 478 -26.44 6.51 -0.35
N ILE A 479 -25.50 6.41 0.58
CA ILE A 479 -24.19 7.06 0.47
C ILE A 479 -23.17 6.00 0.07
N LEU A 480 -22.48 6.23 -1.05
CA LEU A 480 -21.43 5.35 -1.57
C LEU A 480 -20.09 6.09 -1.57
N VAL A 481 -19.01 5.43 -1.18
CA VAL A 481 -17.63 5.95 -1.29
C VAL A 481 -16.86 5.13 -2.31
N HIS A 482 -16.03 5.77 -3.11
CA HIS A 482 -15.12 5.07 -4.00
C HIS A 482 -13.84 4.72 -3.26
N ILE A 483 -13.44 3.46 -3.34
CA ILE A 483 -12.20 2.95 -2.78
C ILE A 483 -11.28 2.58 -3.94
N PRO A 484 -10.09 3.20 -4.06
CA PRO A 484 -9.19 2.89 -5.16
C PRO A 484 -8.53 1.52 -4.98
N SER A 485 -8.08 0.94 -6.09
CA SER A 485 -7.48 -0.40 -6.12
C SER A 485 -6.15 -0.54 -5.36
N HIS A 486 -5.48 0.56 -5.03
CA HIS A 486 -4.22 0.59 -4.29
C HIS A 486 -4.10 1.89 -3.49
N GLY A 487 -3.11 1.98 -2.60
CA GLY A 487 -2.91 3.14 -1.73
C GLY A 487 -4.04 3.34 -0.70
N ALA A 488 -4.85 2.31 -0.47
CA ALA A 488 -6.02 2.31 0.39
C ALA A 488 -5.99 1.04 1.24
N HIS A 489 -5.25 1.06 2.34
CA HIS A 489 -4.85 -0.15 3.05
C HIS A 489 -5.52 -0.31 4.41
N SER A 490 -5.96 0.79 5.04
CA SER A 490 -6.52 0.79 6.39
C SER A 490 -7.70 -0.18 6.51
N GLN A 491 -7.64 -0.98 7.57
CA GLN A 491 -8.72 -1.85 8.01
C GLN A 491 -9.75 -1.12 8.87
N GLN A 492 -9.56 0.16 9.19
CA GLN A 492 -10.41 0.89 10.14
C GLN A 492 -10.71 2.32 9.69
N ALA A 493 -10.87 2.54 8.38
CA ALA A 493 -11.20 3.84 7.83
C ALA A 493 -12.57 4.29 8.35
N THR A 494 -12.57 5.35 9.19
CA THR A 494 -13.75 5.83 9.90
C THR A 494 -14.36 7.03 9.20
N TYR A 495 -15.60 6.86 8.74
CA TYR A 495 -16.40 7.89 8.10
C TYR A 495 -17.41 8.47 9.09
N ARG A 496 -17.52 9.79 9.14
CA ARG A 496 -18.56 10.53 9.90
C ARG A 496 -19.55 11.13 8.91
N ILE A 497 -20.82 10.76 9.03
CA ILE A 497 -21.90 11.16 8.14
C ILE A 497 -22.81 12.14 8.89
N HIS A 498 -22.78 13.40 8.49
CA HIS A 498 -23.66 14.44 8.99
C HIS A 498 -24.98 14.42 8.21
N LEU A 499 -26.10 14.30 8.91
CA LEU A 499 -27.42 14.06 8.28
C LEU A 499 -28.19 15.33 7.89
N GLY A 500 -27.68 16.52 8.22
CA GLY A 500 -28.41 17.76 7.97
C GLY A 500 -29.24 18.28 9.14
N ASN A 501 -29.54 17.41 10.11
CA ASN A 501 -30.44 17.67 11.25
C ASN A 501 -29.70 17.78 12.59
N GLY A 502 -28.37 17.96 12.56
CA GLY A 502 -27.49 17.94 13.74
C GLY A 502 -27.07 16.55 14.23
N GLN A 503 -27.62 15.47 13.66
CA GLN A 503 -27.16 14.11 13.96
C GLN A 503 -25.95 13.72 13.09
N VAL A 504 -25.05 12.95 13.70
CA VAL A 504 -23.88 12.35 13.05
C VAL A 504 -23.93 10.85 13.25
N LYS A 505 -23.74 10.09 12.16
CA LYS A 505 -23.57 8.64 12.19
C LYS A 505 -22.12 8.31 11.85
N GLU A 506 -21.54 7.31 12.50
CA GLU A 506 -20.19 6.83 12.17
C GLU A 506 -20.27 5.46 11.49
N ARG A 507 -19.35 5.22 10.54
CA ARG A 507 -19.20 3.96 9.82
C ARG A 507 -17.73 3.64 9.64
N VAL A 508 -17.32 2.44 10.05
CA VAL A 508 -15.95 1.95 9.83
C VAL A 508 -15.95 0.93 8.70
N ILE A 509 -15.08 1.09 7.71
CA ILE A 509 -14.94 0.16 6.59
C ILE A 509 -13.46 -0.17 6.30
N GLU A 510 -13.23 -1.34 5.73
CA GLU A 510 -11.93 -1.74 5.20
C GLU A 510 -11.73 -1.19 3.79
N GLN A 511 -10.60 -0.52 3.57
CA GLN A 511 -10.24 0.05 2.28
C GLN A 511 -9.40 -0.88 1.39
N ARG A 512 -8.79 -1.96 1.92
CA ARG A 512 -7.93 -2.89 1.17
C ARG A 512 -8.70 -3.79 0.19
N ARG A 513 -9.45 -3.20 -0.74
CA ARG A 513 -10.31 -3.87 -1.72
C ARG A 513 -9.52 -4.47 -2.88
N ARG A 514 -8.33 -3.93 -3.17
CA ARG A 514 -7.46 -4.33 -4.29
C ARG A 514 -8.08 -4.16 -5.68
N GLN A 515 -9.21 -3.47 -5.76
CA GLN A 515 -9.93 -3.14 -6.97
C GLN A 515 -10.63 -1.79 -6.77
N ASN A 516 -10.86 -1.06 -7.86
CA ASN A 516 -11.62 0.18 -7.83
C ASN A 516 -13.09 -0.16 -7.60
N GLU A 517 -13.66 0.27 -6.47
CA GLU A 517 -14.98 -0.19 -6.02
C GLU A 517 -15.79 0.91 -5.33
N TRP A 518 -17.09 0.97 -5.63
CA TRP A 518 -18.06 1.80 -4.90
C TRP A 518 -18.69 1.03 -3.75
N VAL A 519 -18.32 1.40 -2.51
CA VAL A 519 -18.74 0.75 -1.27
C VAL A 519 -19.83 1.57 -0.58
N SER A 520 -20.89 0.91 -0.09
CA SER A 520 -21.97 1.58 0.65
C SER A 520 -21.57 1.89 2.09
N LEU A 521 -21.78 3.13 2.53
CA LEU A 521 -21.78 3.50 3.96
C LEU A 521 -23.15 3.24 4.62
N GLY A 522 -24.17 2.93 3.81
CA GLY A 522 -25.55 2.70 4.25
C GLY A 522 -26.53 3.74 3.72
N VAL A 523 -27.77 3.65 4.21
CA VAL A 523 -28.88 4.50 3.81
C VAL A 523 -29.30 5.42 4.94
N PHE A 524 -29.44 6.71 4.64
CA PHE A 524 -29.71 7.76 5.63
C PHE A 524 -30.75 8.75 5.14
N SER A 525 -31.55 9.29 6.07
CA SER A 525 -32.46 10.40 5.78
C SER A 525 -31.69 11.71 5.91
N LEU A 526 -31.60 12.48 4.81
CA LEU A 526 -30.85 13.74 4.75
C LEU A 526 -31.79 14.94 4.67
N THR A 527 -31.36 16.07 5.24
CA THR A 527 -32.11 17.35 5.22
C THR A 527 -31.16 18.53 4.99
N ASN A 528 -31.64 19.69 4.53
CA ASN A 528 -30.82 20.91 4.43
C ASN A 528 -31.01 21.82 5.64
N GLY A 529 -30.73 21.32 6.85
CA GLY A 529 -30.80 22.14 8.07
C GLY A 529 -29.56 23.03 8.26
N ALA A 530 -29.46 23.62 9.46
CA ALA A 530 -28.37 24.54 9.80
C ALA A 530 -26.97 23.90 9.78
N ASP A 531 -26.88 22.60 10.08
CA ASP A 531 -25.67 21.79 9.89
C ASP A 531 -25.81 20.95 8.62
N PRO A 532 -25.40 21.42 7.43
CA PRO A 532 -25.71 20.79 6.17
C PRO A 532 -25.07 19.38 6.03
N PRO A 533 -25.68 18.48 5.25
CA PRO A 533 -25.16 17.15 5.04
C PRO A 533 -23.74 17.17 4.50
N ARG A 534 -22.89 16.28 5.01
CA ARG A 534 -21.51 16.07 4.56
C ARG A 534 -20.99 14.74 5.08
N VAL A 535 -19.93 14.25 4.47
CA VAL A 535 -19.19 13.08 4.95
C VAL A 535 -17.74 13.47 5.18
N GLU A 536 -17.20 13.06 6.31
CA GLU A 536 -15.81 13.29 6.70
C GLU A 536 -15.09 11.94 6.81
N LEU A 537 -13.86 11.85 6.30
CA LEU A 537 -12.93 10.74 6.50
C LEU A 537 -11.65 11.31 7.10
N THR A 538 -11.04 10.61 8.05
CA THR A 538 -9.73 10.95 8.60
C THR A 538 -8.75 9.80 8.44
N ASN A 539 -7.45 10.08 8.31
CA ASN A 539 -6.40 9.07 8.38
C ASN A 539 -6.11 8.60 9.83
N ILE A 540 -6.97 8.94 10.80
CA ILE A 540 -6.80 8.53 12.19
C ILE A 540 -7.71 7.33 12.46
N ASP A 541 -7.11 6.22 12.87
CA ASP A 541 -7.81 5.00 13.25
C ASP A 541 -7.30 4.45 14.61
N ARG A 542 -7.75 3.27 15.05
CA ARG A 542 -7.38 2.72 16.37
C ARG A 542 -6.08 1.90 16.36
N ILE A 543 -5.46 1.70 15.20
CA ILE A 543 -4.35 0.73 15.00
C ILE A 543 -3.16 1.30 14.21
N GLY A 544 -3.28 2.53 13.72
CA GLY A 544 -2.35 3.15 12.80
C GLY A 544 -1.01 3.50 13.45
N ASN A 545 0.08 3.14 12.77
CA ASN A 545 1.45 3.37 13.20
C ASN A 545 2.30 4.01 12.09
N GLY A 546 1.67 4.59 11.06
CA GLY A 546 2.35 5.22 9.93
C GLY A 546 2.81 4.25 8.84
N THR A 547 2.27 3.03 8.76
CA THR A 547 2.68 2.02 7.76
C THR A 547 1.59 1.60 6.78
N GLU A 548 0.32 1.82 7.12
CA GLU A 548 -0.85 1.53 6.28
C GLU A 548 -1.46 2.85 5.82
N ASP A 549 -2.17 2.88 4.70
CA ASP A 549 -2.69 4.12 4.11
C ASP A 549 -4.22 4.25 4.22
N VAL A 550 -4.69 5.49 4.37
CA VAL A 550 -6.09 5.87 4.15
C VAL A 550 -6.20 6.69 2.87
N ALA A 551 -7.05 6.24 1.94
CA ALA A 551 -7.30 6.92 0.66
C ALA A 551 -8.54 7.81 0.70
N PHE A 552 -8.47 8.93 -0.02
CA PHE A 552 -9.52 9.93 -0.23
C PHE A 552 -9.78 10.11 -1.73
N ASP A 553 -10.92 9.60 -2.19
CA ASP A 553 -11.34 9.61 -3.59
C ASP A 553 -12.72 10.29 -3.70
N ALA A 554 -13.71 9.69 -4.36
CA ALA A 554 -15.04 10.26 -4.55
C ALA A 554 -16.11 9.69 -3.60
N ILE A 555 -17.20 10.44 -3.46
CA ILE A 555 -18.42 10.02 -2.79
C ILE A 555 -19.64 10.26 -3.69
N ALA A 556 -20.70 9.48 -3.49
CA ALA A 556 -21.96 9.63 -4.19
C ALA A 556 -23.14 9.59 -3.22
N PHE A 557 -24.05 10.56 -3.39
CA PHE A 557 -25.33 10.63 -2.70
C PHE A 557 -26.42 10.20 -3.68
N ALA A 558 -26.88 8.96 -3.55
CA ALA A 558 -27.90 8.37 -4.40
C ALA A 558 -29.28 8.49 -3.76
N ARG A 559 -30.16 9.30 -4.33
CA ARG A 559 -31.52 9.46 -3.81
C ARG A 559 -32.33 8.19 -4.01
N LEU A 560 -33.03 7.78 -2.95
CA LEU A 560 -33.99 6.68 -2.98
C LEU A 560 -35.42 7.22 -3.11
N PRO A 561 -36.34 6.45 -3.72
CA PRO A 561 -37.75 6.84 -3.82
C PRO A 561 -38.44 6.88 -2.44
N ALA A 562 -38.01 6.04 -1.50
CA ALA A 562 -38.55 5.93 -0.14
C ALA A 562 -37.49 5.37 0.82
N LYS A 563 -37.86 5.26 2.11
CA LYS A 563 -37.09 4.51 3.11
C LYS A 563 -37.02 3.03 2.67
N PRO A 564 -35.85 2.38 2.69
CA PRO A 564 -35.78 0.93 2.51
C PRO A 564 -36.68 0.22 3.51
N LYS A 565 -37.40 -0.81 3.06
CA LYS A 565 -38.20 -1.65 3.93
C LYS A 565 -37.33 -2.50 4.86
N HIS A 566 -36.15 -2.90 4.37
CA HIS A 566 -35.26 -3.83 5.04
C HIS A 566 -33.90 -3.20 5.27
N PHE A 567 -33.58 -2.94 6.53
CA PHE A 567 -32.23 -2.68 7.00
C PHE A 567 -31.75 -3.95 7.69
N VAL A 568 -30.79 -4.64 7.08
CA VAL A 568 -30.36 -5.97 7.49
C VAL A 568 -28.87 -5.93 7.83
N VAL A 569 -28.51 -6.38 9.03
CA VAL A 569 -27.10 -6.49 9.43
C VAL A 569 -26.78 -7.92 9.83
N ALA A 570 -25.73 -8.46 9.22
CA ALA A 570 -25.19 -9.77 9.58
C ALA A 570 -23.93 -9.61 10.43
N LEU A 571 -23.94 -10.27 11.58
CA LEU A 571 -22.87 -10.31 12.58
C LEU A 571 -22.47 -11.78 12.82
N GLY A 572 -21.38 -12.00 13.53
CA GLY A 572 -21.00 -13.32 14.02
C GLY A 572 -19.56 -13.72 13.73
N ASP A 573 -19.30 -15.01 13.89
CA ASP A 573 -17.99 -15.61 13.75
C ASP A 573 -17.73 -16.20 12.35
N SER A 574 -16.84 -17.20 12.26
CA SER A 574 -16.44 -17.89 11.04
C SER A 574 -17.60 -18.60 10.34
N TYR A 575 -18.57 -19.15 11.11
CA TYR A 575 -19.74 -19.80 10.53
C TYR A 575 -20.68 -18.79 9.86
N ALA A 576 -20.72 -17.55 10.35
CA ALA A 576 -21.43 -16.45 9.71
C ALA A 576 -20.62 -15.77 8.59
N SER A 577 -19.29 -15.72 8.70
CA SER A 577 -18.42 -15.10 7.69
C SER A 577 -18.36 -15.90 6.40
N GLY A 578 -18.65 -17.20 6.47
CA GLY A 578 -18.52 -18.10 5.33
C GLY A 578 -17.14 -18.73 5.21
N GLU A 579 -16.38 -18.77 6.30
CA GLU A 579 -15.19 -19.63 6.38
C GLU A 579 -15.57 -21.07 5.98
N GLY A 580 -14.69 -21.76 5.26
CA GLY A 580 -14.95 -23.07 4.67
C GLY A 580 -15.36 -23.04 3.19
N THR A 581 -15.79 -21.89 2.65
CA THR A 581 -16.21 -21.76 1.24
C THR A 581 -15.03 -21.64 0.26
N ARG A 582 -13.84 -21.27 0.75
CA ARG A 582 -12.61 -21.01 -0.04
C ARG A 582 -12.70 -19.84 -1.02
N VAL A 583 -13.76 -19.04 -0.97
CA VAL A 583 -13.93 -17.83 -1.78
C VAL A 583 -14.18 -16.68 -0.81
N TYR A 584 -13.19 -15.79 -0.68
CA TYR A 584 -13.22 -14.70 0.28
C TYR A 584 -12.99 -13.36 -0.39
N GLU A 585 -13.62 -12.34 0.16
CA GLU A 585 -13.38 -10.96 -0.21
C GLU A 585 -11.97 -10.55 0.21
N THR A 586 -11.21 -10.01 -0.74
CA THR A 586 -9.79 -9.64 -0.58
C THR A 586 -9.53 -8.74 0.61
N TYR A 587 -10.46 -7.84 0.95
CA TYR A 587 -10.32 -6.91 2.08
C TYR A 587 -10.42 -7.59 3.47
N SER A 588 -10.81 -8.85 3.51
CA SER A 588 -11.04 -9.63 4.74
C SER A 588 -10.18 -10.89 4.83
N ASP A 589 -9.38 -11.19 3.81
CA ASP A 589 -8.55 -12.39 3.69
C ASP A 589 -7.23 -12.02 3.01
N ASN A 590 -6.29 -11.49 3.77
CA ASN A 590 -5.02 -11.01 3.25
C ASN A 590 -3.92 -10.96 4.33
N ASN A 591 -2.68 -10.74 3.86
CA ASN A 591 -1.55 -10.36 4.70
C ASN A 591 -1.20 -11.37 5.80
N ALA A 592 -1.45 -12.67 5.61
CA ALA A 592 -0.96 -13.67 6.56
C ALA A 592 0.57 -13.64 6.70
N GLY A 593 1.05 -14.04 7.87
CA GLY A 593 2.48 -14.03 8.20
C GLY A 593 3.06 -12.66 8.56
N ASN A 594 2.27 -11.57 8.54
CA ASN A 594 2.70 -10.26 9.02
C ASN A 594 1.69 -9.59 9.95
N GLN A 595 2.08 -8.46 10.54
CA GLN A 595 1.28 -7.73 11.53
C GLN A 595 -0.04 -7.14 10.98
N HIS A 596 -0.22 -7.07 9.67
CA HIS A 596 -1.41 -6.55 8.99
C HIS A 596 -2.38 -7.65 8.56
N ARG A 597 -2.21 -8.88 9.07
CA ARG A 597 -3.10 -10.00 8.76
C ARG A 597 -4.56 -9.64 9.03
N ASN A 598 -5.38 -9.68 8.00
CA ASN A 598 -6.83 -9.73 8.11
C ASN A 598 -7.30 -11.11 7.69
N ALA A 599 -7.87 -11.86 8.64
CA ALA A 599 -8.43 -13.18 8.40
C ALA A 599 -9.88 -13.26 8.88
N CYS A 600 -10.65 -12.16 8.75
CA CYS A 600 -12.10 -12.22 8.98
C CYS A 600 -12.82 -13.14 7.99
N ARG A 601 -12.24 -13.37 6.79
CA ARG A 601 -12.67 -14.34 5.77
C ARG A 601 -14.17 -14.26 5.48
N ARG A 602 -14.59 -13.08 5.01
CA ARG A 602 -15.96 -12.79 4.60
C ARG A 602 -16.15 -13.32 3.17
N SER A 603 -17.04 -14.28 2.99
CA SER A 603 -17.34 -14.92 1.72
C SER A 603 -18.54 -14.31 1.01
N THR A 604 -18.51 -14.27 -0.31
CA THR A 604 -19.71 -14.03 -1.15
C THR A 604 -20.75 -15.14 -1.02
N ASN A 605 -20.33 -16.36 -0.63
CA ASN A 605 -21.17 -17.54 -0.46
C ASN A 605 -21.59 -17.79 1.00
N ALA A 606 -21.50 -16.78 1.88
CA ALA A 606 -21.94 -16.92 3.26
C ALA A 606 -23.47 -16.94 3.38
N TRP A 607 -24.03 -17.72 4.31
CA TRP A 607 -25.48 -17.84 4.48
C TRP A 607 -26.24 -16.53 4.69
N PRO A 608 -25.71 -15.47 5.36
CA PRO A 608 -26.44 -14.20 5.48
C PRO A 608 -26.57 -13.47 4.15
N ARG A 609 -25.69 -13.77 3.18
CA ARG A 609 -25.70 -13.27 1.81
C ARG A 609 -26.57 -14.12 0.88
N LEU A 610 -26.60 -15.44 1.08
CA LEU A 610 -27.35 -16.39 0.26
C LEU A 610 -28.85 -16.45 0.59
N VAL A 611 -29.26 -16.05 1.79
CA VAL A 611 -30.69 -16.02 2.15
C VAL A 611 -31.44 -14.99 1.29
N GLY A 612 -32.57 -15.38 0.73
CA GLY A 612 -33.58 -14.45 0.23
C GLY A 612 -34.58 -14.16 1.33
N LEU A 613 -34.86 -12.89 1.64
CA LEU A 613 -35.93 -12.59 2.58
C LEU A 613 -37.26 -13.18 2.04
N PRO A 614 -38.13 -13.77 2.88
CA PRO A 614 -39.36 -14.38 2.37
C PRO A 614 -40.19 -13.42 1.52
N GLY A 615 -40.40 -13.76 0.24
CA GLY A 615 -41.10 -12.93 -0.75
C GLY A 615 -40.21 -11.97 -1.55
N ALA A 616 -38.91 -11.88 -1.24
CA ALA A 616 -37.97 -11.04 -1.98
C ALA A 616 -37.67 -11.63 -3.38
N PRO A 617 -37.35 -10.79 -4.37
CA PRO A 617 -37.13 -11.25 -5.74
C PRO A 617 -35.77 -11.94 -5.95
N ALA A 618 -34.83 -11.82 -5.01
CA ALA A 618 -33.52 -12.48 -5.04
C ALA A 618 -32.92 -12.59 -3.62
N ASN A 619 -31.75 -13.20 -3.50
CA ASN A 619 -30.99 -13.24 -2.25
C ASN A 619 -30.34 -11.90 -1.90
N ASN A 620 -29.94 -11.74 -0.64
CA ASN A 620 -29.34 -10.51 -0.12
C ASN A 620 -28.12 -10.04 -0.94
N TYR A 621 -27.22 -10.94 -1.35
CA TYR A 621 -26.04 -10.58 -2.15
C TYR A 621 -26.40 -10.02 -3.53
N THR A 622 -27.38 -10.62 -4.20
CA THR A 622 -27.86 -10.15 -5.51
C THR A 622 -28.55 -8.79 -5.37
N LEU A 623 -29.39 -8.62 -4.35
CA LEU A 623 -30.08 -7.35 -4.10
C LEU A 623 -29.11 -6.23 -3.68
N GLU A 624 -28.10 -6.55 -2.87
CA GLU A 624 -27.04 -5.63 -2.47
C GLU A 624 -26.23 -5.17 -3.69
N SER A 625 -25.75 -6.11 -4.53
CA SER A 625 -24.98 -5.80 -5.74
C SER A 625 -25.79 -4.99 -6.76
N GLN A 626 -27.10 -5.24 -6.84
CA GLN A 626 -28.04 -4.44 -7.62
C GLN A 626 -28.47 -3.14 -6.93
N ARG A 627 -27.95 -2.85 -5.74
CA ARG A 627 -28.28 -1.65 -4.96
C ARG A 627 -29.80 -1.42 -4.85
N ASN A 628 -30.55 -2.51 -4.62
CA ASN A 628 -32.01 -2.50 -4.59
C ASN A 628 -32.53 -1.42 -3.61
N ALA A 629 -33.56 -0.67 -3.99
CA ALA A 629 -34.05 0.46 -3.19
C ALA A 629 -34.70 0.06 -1.85
N ASP A 630 -35.20 -1.17 -1.74
CA ASP A 630 -35.89 -1.68 -0.56
C ASP A 630 -34.96 -2.35 0.46
N LEU A 631 -33.68 -2.60 0.10
CA LEU A 631 -32.69 -3.26 0.96
C LEU A 631 -31.45 -2.40 1.25
N ASP A 632 -31.12 -2.25 2.53
CA ASP A 632 -29.81 -1.83 3.01
C ASP A 632 -29.18 -2.98 3.81
N PHE A 633 -28.27 -3.73 3.18
CA PHE A 633 -27.64 -4.92 3.75
C PHE A 633 -26.17 -4.66 4.10
N HIS A 634 -25.75 -5.06 5.31
CA HIS A 634 -24.39 -4.88 5.80
C HIS A 634 -23.82 -6.17 6.39
N PHE A 635 -22.65 -6.59 5.90
CA PHE A 635 -22.02 -7.87 6.25
C PHE A 635 -20.78 -7.67 7.11
N LYS A 636 -20.89 -7.89 8.43
CA LYS A 636 -19.83 -7.65 9.43
C LYS A 636 -19.34 -8.85 10.27
N PRO A 637 -19.61 -10.14 9.94
CA PRO A 637 -19.04 -11.26 10.69
C PRO A 637 -17.54 -11.42 10.44
N CYS A 638 -16.80 -11.97 11.40
CA CYS A 638 -15.35 -12.13 11.31
C CYS A 638 -14.93 -13.49 11.89
N SER A 639 -14.16 -14.28 11.13
CA SER A 639 -13.64 -15.55 11.62
C SER A 639 -12.87 -15.42 12.94
N GLY A 640 -13.03 -16.42 13.79
CA GLY A 640 -12.47 -16.46 15.15
C GLY A 640 -13.14 -15.52 16.16
N ALA A 641 -14.17 -14.75 15.76
CA ALA A 641 -14.86 -13.85 16.68
C ALA A 641 -15.52 -14.59 17.84
N ARG A 642 -15.34 -14.03 19.04
CA ARG A 642 -16.07 -14.32 20.28
C ARG A 642 -17.09 -13.22 20.57
N THR A 643 -17.90 -13.40 21.61
CA THR A 643 -18.88 -12.40 22.05
C THR A 643 -18.27 -11.01 22.27
N TYR A 644 -17.07 -10.93 22.86
CA TYR A 644 -16.33 -9.66 23.03
C TYR A 644 -15.86 -8.99 21.74
N ASN A 645 -15.82 -9.72 20.61
CA ASN A 645 -15.52 -9.14 19.31
C ASN A 645 -16.76 -8.54 18.64
N ILE A 646 -17.95 -8.82 19.17
CA ILE A 646 -19.20 -8.26 18.68
C ILE A 646 -19.54 -6.99 19.46
N VAL A 647 -19.59 -7.09 20.79
CA VAL A 647 -20.04 -5.98 21.65
C VAL A 647 -19.04 -4.82 21.70
N PRO A 648 -19.47 -3.59 22.09
CA PRO A 648 -18.52 -2.49 22.24
C PRO A 648 -17.38 -2.83 23.19
N SER A 649 -16.17 -2.36 22.91
CA SER A 649 -14.99 -2.64 23.74
C SER A 649 -15.12 -2.16 25.19
N THR A 650 -16.05 -1.24 25.46
CA THR A 650 -16.37 -0.72 26.80
C THR A 650 -17.44 -1.53 27.54
N ALA A 651 -17.95 -2.62 26.97
CA ALA A 651 -18.94 -3.46 27.62
C ALA A 651 -18.32 -4.20 28.83
N THR A 652 -18.71 -3.81 30.04
CA THR A 652 -18.23 -4.42 31.30
C THR A 652 -19.08 -5.61 31.77
N THR A 653 -20.17 -5.92 31.07
CA THR A 653 -21.13 -6.95 31.46
C THR A 653 -20.84 -8.34 30.86
N LEU A 654 -19.68 -8.52 30.23
CA LEU A 654 -19.20 -9.85 29.85
C LEU A 654 -18.60 -10.57 31.06
N THR A 655 -18.71 -11.90 31.06
CA THR A 655 -18.05 -12.73 32.07
C THR A 655 -16.54 -12.59 31.94
N GLU A 656 -15.79 -12.68 33.06
CA GLU A 656 -14.34 -12.48 33.07
C GLU A 656 -13.61 -13.41 32.08
N GLN A 657 -14.11 -14.64 31.92
CA GLN A 657 -13.60 -15.67 31.02
C GLN A 657 -13.77 -15.31 29.53
N ASP A 658 -14.73 -14.43 29.21
CA ASP A 658 -15.04 -13.95 27.86
C ASP A 658 -14.74 -12.45 27.69
N GLN A 659 -13.92 -11.85 28.56
CA GLN A 659 -13.43 -10.50 28.33
C GLN A 659 -12.28 -10.48 27.32
N SER A 660 -12.17 -9.36 26.57
CA SER A 660 -11.09 -9.18 25.61
C SER A 660 -9.73 -9.11 26.35
N PRO A 661 -8.75 -9.98 26.02
CA PRO A 661 -7.47 -10.03 26.76
C PRO A 661 -6.67 -8.73 26.72
N ASN A 662 -6.84 -7.92 25.67
CA ASN A 662 -6.16 -6.64 25.49
C ASN A 662 -7.10 -5.43 25.65
N GLY A 663 -8.36 -5.66 26.07
CA GLY A 663 -9.37 -4.62 26.24
C GLY A 663 -9.87 -3.95 24.95
N THR A 664 -9.40 -4.35 23.77
CA THR A 664 -9.76 -3.70 22.51
C THR A 664 -11.01 -4.30 21.85
N GLY A 665 -11.31 -5.57 22.15
CA GLY A 665 -12.35 -6.33 21.45
C GLY A 665 -12.05 -6.60 19.97
N GLN A 666 -10.89 -6.20 19.44
CA GLN A 666 -10.60 -6.34 18.02
C GLN A 666 -10.27 -7.78 17.64
N GLN A 667 -10.73 -8.21 16.46
CA GLN A 667 -10.38 -9.50 15.86
C GLN A 667 -9.68 -9.24 14.53
N TYR A 668 -8.46 -9.76 14.36
CA TYR A 668 -7.61 -9.48 13.19
C TYR A 668 -7.51 -7.97 12.86
N ARG A 669 -7.38 -7.14 13.90
CA ARG A 669 -7.34 -5.66 13.81
C ARG A 669 -8.60 -5.03 13.20
N TRP A 670 -9.70 -5.77 13.05
CA TRP A 670 -11.01 -5.20 12.77
C TRP A 670 -11.64 -4.70 14.09
N VAL A 671 -12.33 -3.55 14.03
CA VAL A 671 -13.10 -3.03 15.19
C VAL A 671 -14.16 -4.04 15.64
N THR A 672 -14.68 -3.88 16.87
CA THR A 672 -15.82 -4.72 17.29
C THR A 672 -16.98 -4.53 16.32
N GLN A 673 -17.76 -5.58 16.08
CA GLN A 673 -18.75 -5.55 15.01
C GLN A 673 -19.84 -4.49 15.26
N LEU A 674 -20.20 -4.23 16.52
CA LEU A 674 -21.13 -3.17 16.90
C LEU A 674 -20.52 -1.76 16.83
N GLU A 675 -19.21 -1.60 17.01
CA GLU A 675 -18.52 -0.32 16.83
C GLU A 675 -18.20 0.01 15.37
N SER A 676 -18.33 -0.95 14.45
CA SER A 676 -18.30 -0.66 13.02
C SER A 676 -19.41 0.29 12.57
N GLY A 677 -20.44 0.47 13.41
CA GLY A 677 -21.43 1.54 13.30
C GLY A 677 -22.69 1.18 12.51
N PHE A 678 -22.81 -0.03 11.96
CA PHE A 678 -23.90 -0.37 11.02
C PHE A 678 -25.25 -0.72 11.66
N LEU A 679 -25.33 -0.88 12.98
CA LEU A 679 -26.60 -1.05 13.68
C LEU A 679 -27.11 0.31 14.16
N ASP A 680 -28.38 0.58 13.86
CA ASP A 680 -29.06 1.77 14.33
C ASP A 680 -30.59 1.56 14.44
N GLU A 681 -31.32 2.62 14.78
CA GLU A 681 -32.76 2.62 14.96
C GLU A 681 -33.56 2.18 13.72
N ASN A 682 -32.97 2.21 12.52
CA ASN A 682 -33.63 1.77 11.30
C ASN A 682 -33.47 0.27 11.05
N THR A 683 -32.50 -0.39 11.70
CA THR A 683 -32.26 -1.82 11.53
C THR A 683 -33.53 -2.64 11.80
N THR A 684 -33.89 -3.46 10.83
CA THR A 684 -35.11 -4.29 10.83
C THR A 684 -34.82 -5.77 11.09
N LEU A 685 -33.63 -6.25 10.72
CA LEU A 685 -33.19 -7.62 10.94
C LEU A 685 -31.72 -7.64 11.31
N VAL A 686 -31.38 -8.37 12.37
CA VAL A 686 -30.01 -8.72 12.71
C VAL A 686 -29.89 -10.24 12.71
N THR A 687 -28.93 -10.77 11.97
CA THR A 687 -28.58 -12.19 12.05
C THR A 687 -27.22 -12.33 12.71
N VAL A 688 -27.08 -13.24 13.67
CA VAL A 688 -25.82 -13.44 14.40
C VAL A 688 -25.56 -14.92 14.66
N ALA A 689 -24.34 -15.39 14.41
CA ALA A 689 -23.84 -16.67 14.92
C ALA A 689 -22.60 -16.40 15.77
N VAL A 690 -22.66 -16.68 17.07
CA VAL A 690 -21.54 -16.47 18.01
C VAL A 690 -21.67 -17.44 19.18
N GLY A 691 -20.58 -17.70 19.89
CA GLY A 691 -20.55 -18.58 21.06
C GLY A 691 -19.71 -19.84 20.87
N GLY A 692 -19.46 -20.29 19.63
CA GLY A 692 -18.63 -21.48 19.39
C GLY A 692 -17.18 -21.27 19.83
N ASN A 693 -16.61 -20.10 19.51
CA ASN A 693 -15.26 -19.74 19.93
C ASN A 693 -15.16 -19.48 21.44
N ASP A 694 -16.21 -18.94 22.07
CA ASP A 694 -16.34 -18.72 23.51
C ASP A 694 -16.38 -20.07 24.25
N ALA A 695 -17.11 -21.04 23.69
CA ALA A 695 -17.17 -22.42 24.15
C ALA A 695 -15.89 -23.24 23.89
N LYS A 696 -14.81 -22.61 23.42
CA LYS A 696 -13.48 -23.22 23.16
C LYS A 696 -13.49 -24.35 22.11
N TRP A 697 -14.47 -24.36 21.22
CA TRP A 697 -14.66 -25.41 20.22
C TRP A 697 -13.45 -25.64 19.30
N SER A 698 -12.84 -24.55 18.82
CA SER A 698 -11.67 -24.59 17.94
C SER A 698 -10.42 -25.15 18.63
N ALA A 699 -10.20 -24.82 19.91
CA ALA A 699 -9.10 -25.37 20.70
C ALA A 699 -9.25 -26.88 20.91
N LEU A 700 -10.49 -27.33 21.07
CA LEU A 700 -10.87 -28.72 21.26
C LEU A 700 -10.63 -29.56 20.01
N LEU A 701 -11.21 -29.13 18.87
CA LEU A 701 -11.02 -29.79 17.58
C LEU A 701 -9.58 -29.72 17.08
N GLY A 702 -8.86 -28.62 17.35
CA GLY A 702 -7.46 -28.46 16.95
C GLY A 702 -6.52 -29.46 17.63
N ARG A 703 -6.77 -29.80 18.89
CA ARG A 703 -6.02 -30.86 19.60
C ARG A 703 -6.31 -32.23 19.00
N CYS A 704 -7.58 -32.51 18.74
CA CYS A 704 -8.04 -33.71 18.08
C CYS A 704 -7.45 -33.95 16.69
N ALA A 705 -7.20 -32.89 15.93
CA ALA A 705 -6.61 -32.95 14.61
C ALA A 705 -5.06 -32.92 14.62
N SER A 706 -4.43 -33.03 15.79
CA SER A 706 -2.96 -33.02 15.95
C SER A 706 -2.37 -34.44 15.97
N PRO A 707 -1.05 -34.62 15.70
CA PRO A 707 -0.40 -35.92 15.75
C PRO A 707 -0.44 -36.61 17.13
N THR A 708 -0.73 -35.86 18.20
CA THR A 708 -0.86 -36.38 19.57
C THR A 708 -2.24 -36.99 19.86
N GLY A 709 -3.17 -36.97 18.89
CA GLY A 709 -4.56 -37.45 19.03
C GLY A 709 -5.43 -36.49 19.85
N CYS A 710 -6.73 -36.81 20.03
CA CYS A 710 -7.55 -36.07 20.99
C CYS A 710 -7.10 -36.41 22.41
N ILE A 711 -6.42 -35.49 23.06
CA ILE A 711 -6.33 -35.51 24.51
C ILE A 711 -7.33 -34.49 25.04
N TRP A 712 -8.49 -35.01 25.44
CA TRP A 712 -9.52 -34.28 26.17
C TRP A 712 -9.04 -34.06 27.60
N ASN A 713 -8.04 -33.20 27.79
CA ASN A 713 -7.46 -33.02 29.12
C ASN A 713 -8.51 -32.47 30.09
N GLU A 714 -8.56 -33.13 31.24
CA GLU A 714 -8.77 -32.56 32.57
C GLU A 714 -8.20 -31.12 32.64
N GLY A 715 -9.07 -30.11 32.72
CA GLY A 715 -8.68 -28.68 32.78
C GLY A 715 -8.84 -27.84 31.50
N THR A 716 -9.44 -28.36 30.42
CA THR A 716 -9.76 -27.54 29.22
C THR A 716 -10.80 -26.44 29.51
N TYR A 717 -11.73 -26.72 30.42
CA TYR A 717 -12.84 -25.84 30.80
C TYR A 717 -12.66 -25.33 32.23
N GLY A 718 -12.59 -24.00 32.39
CA GLY A 718 -12.67 -23.28 33.67
C GLY A 718 -11.70 -23.68 34.79
N PRO A 719 -11.88 -23.13 36.00
CA PRO A 719 -11.18 -23.56 37.22
C PRO A 719 -11.83 -24.82 37.84
N TYR A 720 -12.60 -25.57 37.05
CA TYR A 720 -13.26 -26.77 37.55
C TYR A 720 -12.23 -27.84 37.90
N ASP A 721 -12.61 -28.77 38.77
CA ASP A 721 -11.78 -29.92 39.13
C ASP A 721 -11.23 -30.55 37.83
N PRO A 722 -9.91 -30.68 37.66
CA PRO A 722 -9.34 -31.36 36.51
C PRO A 722 -9.98 -32.74 36.31
N MET A 723 -10.28 -33.47 37.40
CA MET A 723 -10.88 -34.81 37.34
C MET A 723 -12.35 -34.83 36.90
N MET A 724 -12.97 -33.66 36.65
CA MET A 724 -14.34 -33.57 36.16
C MET A 724 -14.45 -34.11 34.72
N PRO A 725 -15.46 -34.96 34.41
CA PRO A 725 -15.71 -35.40 33.05
C PRO A 725 -15.83 -34.23 32.08
N THR A 726 -15.16 -34.30 30.93
CA THR A 726 -15.06 -33.17 29.99
C THR A 726 -16.42 -32.64 29.53
N GLU A 727 -17.40 -33.51 29.30
CA GLU A 727 -18.76 -33.10 28.92
C GLU A 727 -19.48 -32.35 30.05
N GLU A 728 -19.27 -32.76 31.30
CA GLU A 728 -19.83 -32.06 32.47
C GLU A 728 -19.17 -30.68 32.64
N ALA A 729 -17.84 -30.62 32.55
CA ALA A 729 -17.09 -29.37 32.63
C ALA A 729 -17.47 -28.41 31.48
N ALA A 730 -17.66 -28.94 30.26
CA ALA A 730 -18.14 -28.16 29.12
C ALA A 730 -19.56 -27.66 29.32
N SER A 731 -20.48 -28.51 29.82
CA SER A 731 -21.86 -28.15 30.13
C SER A 731 -21.95 -26.99 31.12
N ARG A 732 -21.18 -27.09 32.22
CA ARG A 732 -21.09 -26.03 33.21
C ARG A 732 -20.48 -24.78 32.63
N TYR A 733 -19.37 -24.88 31.91
CA TYR A 733 -18.71 -23.73 31.31
C TYR A 733 -19.63 -22.98 30.33
N MET A 734 -20.31 -23.71 29.44
CA MET A 734 -21.23 -23.11 28.48
C MET A 734 -22.41 -22.44 29.17
N THR A 735 -22.95 -23.04 30.24
CA THR A 735 -24.10 -22.49 30.98
C THR A 735 -23.71 -21.30 31.87
N GLU A 736 -22.57 -21.37 32.58
CA GLU A 736 -22.12 -20.38 33.55
C GLU A 736 -21.43 -19.16 32.88
N TYR A 737 -20.80 -19.34 31.71
CA TYR A 737 -20.03 -18.27 31.04
C TYR A 737 -20.56 -17.91 29.66
N VAL A 738 -20.67 -18.89 28.76
CA VAL A 738 -21.01 -18.62 27.35
C VAL A 738 -22.45 -18.12 27.21
N GLY A 739 -23.41 -18.76 27.88
CA GLY A 739 -24.82 -18.36 27.88
C GLY A 739 -25.04 -16.89 28.31
N PRO A 740 -24.49 -16.45 29.47
CA PRO A 740 -24.52 -15.06 29.91
C PRO A 740 -23.82 -14.09 28.94
N SER A 741 -22.67 -14.45 28.37
CA SER A 741 -21.97 -13.61 27.37
C SER A 741 -22.81 -13.43 26.08
N ILE A 742 -23.52 -14.47 25.65
CA ILE A 742 -24.49 -14.41 24.55
C ILE A 742 -25.67 -13.51 24.91
N ASP A 743 -26.23 -13.63 26.12
CA ASP A 743 -27.32 -12.75 26.59
C ASP A 743 -26.90 -11.28 26.55
N THR A 744 -25.71 -10.96 27.10
CA THR A 744 -25.13 -9.61 27.00
C THR A 744 -25.00 -9.16 25.54
N THR A 745 -24.52 -10.02 24.65
CA THR A 745 -24.40 -9.70 23.22
C THR A 745 -25.75 -9.38 22.59
N LEU A 746 -26.77 -10.20 22.83
CA LEU A 746 -28.12 -9.99 22.32
C LEU A 746 -28.75 -8.69 22.85
N ARG A 747 -28.55 -8.38 24.13
CA ARG A 747 -29.01 -7.12 24.75
C ARG A 747 -28.31 -5.89 24.16
N GLN A 748 -27.00 -5.97 23.89
CA GLN A 748 -26.26 -4.88 23.24
C GLN A 748 -26.70 -4.68 21.78
N ILE A 749 -26.99 -5.76 21.05
CA ILE A 749 -27.60 -5.68 19.71
C ILE A 749 -28.97 -5.01 19.81
N ARG A 750 -29.85 -5.46 20.72
CA ARG A 750 -31.18 -4.88 20.95
C ARG A 750 -31.11 -3.39 21.29
N ALA A 751 -30.16 -2.98 22.14
CA ALA A 751 -29.99 -1.59 22.52
C ALA A 751 -29.64 -0.68 21.32
N LYS A 752 -28.81 -1.16 20.39
CA LYS A 752 -28.45 -0.41 19.17
C LYS A 752 -29.52 -0.50 18.07
N ALA A 753 -30.24 -1.61 17.98
CA ALA A 753 -31.26 -1.89 16.98
C ALA A 753 -32.61 -2.23 17.63
N PRO A 754 -33.27 -1.26 18.31
CA PRO A 754 -34.48 -1.52 19.10
C PRO A 754 -35.64 -2.09 18.27
N ASN A 755 -35.68 -1.76 16.97
CA ASN A 755 -36.76 -2.17 16.08
C ASN A 755 -36.56 -3.56 15.44
N ALA A 756 -35.35 -4.11 15.47
CA ALA A 756 -34.98 -5.27 14.67
C ALA A 756 -35.55 -6.59 15.19
N THR A 757 -35.91 -7.50 14.29
CA THR A 757 -35.94 -8.93 14.61
C THR A 757 -34.50 -9.42 14.72
N ILE A 758 -34.13 -10.09 15.81
CA ILE A 758 -32.78 -10.61 16.04
C ILE A 758 -32.84 -12.13 15.94
N VAL A 759 -32.03 -12.71 15.07
CA VAL A 759 -31.96 -14.15 14.85
C VAL A 759 -30.57 -14.67 15.23
N LEU A 760 -30.51 -15.41 16.34
CA LEU A 760 -29.34 -16.17 16.78
C LEU A 760 -29.32 -17.53 16.06
N MET A 761 -28.32 -17.73 15.23
CA MET A 761 -28.09 -18.96 14.47
C MET A 761 -27.17 -19.90 15.27
N GLY A 762 -27.59 -21.16 15.43
CA GLY A 762 -26.79 -22.22 16.08
C GLY A 762 -25.74 -22.86 15.17
N TYR A 763 -25.13 -23.93 15.66
CA TYR A 763 -24.12 -24.73 14.95
C TYR A 763 -24.66 -26.13 14.60
N PRO A 764 -24.25 -26.75 13.47
CA PRO A 764 -24.66 -28.11 13.14
C PRO A 764 -23.88 -29.12 14.00
N ALA A 765 -24.32 -30.37 13.97
CA ALA A 765 -23.46 -31.48 14.35
C ALA A 765 -22.39 -31.69 13.26
N LEU A 766 -21.19 -32.10 13.66
CA LEU A 766 -20.04 -32.22 12.76
C LEU A 766 -20.01 -33.56 12.04
N PHE A 767 -20.40 -34.65 12.70
CA PHE A 767 -20.20 -36.02 12.20
C PHE A 767 -21.50 -36.82 12.07
N ASN A 768 -22.65 -36.15 11.99
CA ASN A 768 -24.00 -36.74 11.99
C ASN A 768 -24.44 -37.39 10.65
N GLY A 769 -23.55 -38.08 9.95
CA GLY A 769 -23.85 -38.83 8.73
C GLY A 769 -23.03 -40.11 8.59
N GLU A 770 -23.34 -40.95 7.60
CA GLU A 770 -22.66 -42.24 7.39
C GLU A 770 -21.19 -42.01 6.99
N PRO A 771 -20.22 -42.30 7.88
CA PRO A 771 -18.84 -41.92 7.65
C PRO A 771 -18.19 -42.82 6.59
N ARG A 772 -17.63 -42.22 5.55
CA ARG A 772 -16.72 -42.93 4.65
C ARG A 772 -15.54 -43.51 5.46
N PRO A 773 -15.13 -44.77 5.22
CA PRO A 773 -13.98 -45.37 5.92
C PRO A 773 -12.71 -44.52 5.76
N ASN A 774 -11.94 -44.35 6.85
CA ASN A 774 -10.65 -43.64 6.89
C ASN A 774 -10.68 -42.13 6.53
N CYS A 775 -11.85 -41.49 6.49
CA CYS A 775 -11.97 -40.10 6.04
C CYS A 775 -11.54 -39.03 7.08
N THR A 776 -11.49 -39.36 8.37
CA THR A 776 -10.91 -38.51 9.42
C THR A 776 -9.76 -39.23 10.12
N ALA A 777 -8.58 -39.22 9.52
CA ALA A 777 -7.39 -39.75 10.17
C ALA A 777 -7.13 -39.00 11.50
N GLY A 778 -7.01 -39.75 12.61
CA GLY A 778 -6.77 -39.18 13.94
C GLY A 778 -8.01 -38.97 14.83
N LEU A 779 -9.23 -39.24 14.33
CA LEU A 779 -10.47 -39.21 15.12
C LEU A 779 -11.17 -40.57 15.16
N ASP A 780 -11.39 -41.11 16.35
CA ASP A 780 -12.18 -42.33 16.59
C ASP A 780 -13.70 -42.06 16.63
N ALA A 781 -14.50 -43.12 16.84
CA ALA A 781 -15.96 -43.01 16.83
C ALA A 781 -16.51 -42.28 18.08
N ASP A 782 -15.89 -42.46 19.24
CA ASP A 782 -16.34 -41.89 20.50
C ASP A 782 -16.04 -40.39 20.54
N GLU A 783 -14.88 -39.98 20.01
CA GLU A 783 -14.47 -38.58 19.86
C GLU A 783 -15.42 -37.80 18.94
N LYS A 784 -15.86 -38.42 17.84
CA LYS A 784 -16.85 -37.84 16.91
C LYS A 784 -18.21 -37.66 17.58
N GLN A 785 -18.67 -38.68 18.31
CA GLN A 785 -19.94 -38.60 19.03
C GLN A 785 -19.86 -37.56 20.15
N MET A 786 -18.73 -37.44 20.85
CA MET A 786 -18.51 -36.41 21.86
C MET A 786 -18.60 -35.01 21.23
N ALA A 787 -17.96 -34.79 20.09
CA ALA A 787 -18.07 -33.53 19.36
C ALA A 787 -19.54 -33.21 19.00
N ASP A 788 -20.32 -34.19 18.53
CA ASP A 788 -21.73 -33.96 18.23
C ASP A 788 -22.59 -33.69 19.48
N ARG A 789 -22.30 -34.35 20.62
CA ARG A 789 -22.97 -34.10 21.91
C ARG A 789 -22.68 -32.70 22.45
N LEU A 790 -21.43 -32.24 22.36
CA LEU A 790 -21.06 -30.88 22.76
C LEU A 790 -21.77 -29.83 21.87
N ALA A 791 -22.03 -30.15 20.60
CA ALA A 791 -22.66 -29.21 19.65
C ALA A 791 -24.14 -29.07 20.00
N ALA A 792 -24.76 -30.19 20.37
CA ALA A 792 -26.11 -30.22 20.89
C ALA A 792 -26.24 -29.46 22.22
N LEU A 793 -25.28 -29.59 23.13
CA LEU A 793 -25.23 -28.84 24.38
C LEU A 793 -25.16 -27.33 24.14
N LEU A 794 -24.23 -26.87 23.29
CA LEU A 794 -24.13 -25.45 22.96
C LEU A 794 -25.41 -24.94 22.31
N ALA A 795 -26.01 -25.69 21.38
CA ALA A 795 -27.28 -25.34 20.77
C ALA A 795 -28.41 -25.18 21.81
N ASN A 796 -28.48 -26.05 22.81
CA ASN A 796 -29.45 -25.96 23.89
C ASN A 796 -29.23 -24.70 24.76
N VAL A 797 -27.97 -24.39 25.11
CA VAL A 797 -27.62 -23.15 25.84
C VAL A 797 -28.01 -21.92 25.02
N MET A 798 -27.65 -21.87 23.75
CA MET A 798 -28.00 -20.75 22.86
C MET A 798 -29.51 -20.57 22.73
N GLN A 799 -30.26 -21.67 22.60
CA GLN A 799 -31.71 -21.65 22.55
C GLN A 799 -32.30 -21.12 23.85
N ALA A 800 -31.88 -21.68 24.99
CA ALA A 800 -32.33 -21.27 26.31
C ALA A 800 -32.06 -19.78 26.56
N THR A 801 -30.84 -19.30 26.25
CA THR A 801 -30.46 -17.89 26.34
C THR A 801 -31.38 -17.00 25.50
N ALA A 802 -31.56 -17.32 24.20
CA ALA A 802 -32.41 -16.52 23.32
C ALA A 802 -33.86 -16.45 23.85
N THR A 803 -34.42 -17.57 24.29
CA THR A 803 -35.78 -17.62 24.86
C THR A 803 -35.89 -16.95 26.23
N GLY A 804 -34.81 -16.95 27.02
CA GLY A 804 -34.76 -16.39 28.37
C GLY A 804 -34.70 -14.86 28.41
N THR A 805 -34.40 -14.19 27.29
CA THR A 805 -34.36 -12.71 27.21
C THR A 805 -35.71 -12.03 27.48
N ALA A 806 -36.82 -12.77 27.44
CA ALA A 806 -38.20 -12.28 27.47
C ALA A 806 -38.57 -11.29 26.34
N ASP A 807 -37.67 -11.09 25.36
CA ASP A 807 -37.89 -10.23 24.20
C ASP A 807 -38.44 -11.06 23.03
N GLN A 808 -39.68 -10.79 22.66
CA GLN A 808 -40.39 -11.54 21.61
C GLN A 808 -39.80 -11.37 20.21
N LYS A 809 -38.89 -10.41 19.99
CA LYS A 809 -38.19 -10.20 18.72
C LYS A 809 -36.83 -10.90 18.67
N ILE A 810 -36.43 -11.63 19.70
CA ILE A 810 -35.20 -12.44 19.72
C ILE A 810 -35.58 -13.90 19.46
N HIS A 811 -34.92 -14.51 18.48
CA HIS A 811 -35.25 -15.86 18.05
C HIS A 811 -33.99 -16.70 17.85
N PHE A 812 -34.10 -17.99 18.16
CA PHE A 812 -33.08 -18.98 17.86
C PHE A 812 -33.44 -19.81 16.61
N VAL A 813 -32.42 -20.17 15.83
CA VAL A 813 -32.48 -21.12 14.71
C VAL A 813 -31.52 -22.26 14.96
N ASP A 814 -32.07 -23.47 14.95
CA ASP A 814 -31.30 -24.71 15.01
C ASP A 814 -31.05 -25.25 13.59
N PRO A 815 -29.82 -25.20 13.07
CA PRO A 815 -29.52 -25.69 11.73
C PRO A 815 -29.40 -27.22 11.66
N ARG A 816 -29.35 -27.96 12.78
CA ARG A 816 -28.97 -29.39 12.80
C ARG A 816 -29.83 -30.26 11.87
N GLN A 817 -31.13 -29.98 11.78
CA GLN A 817 -32.05 -30.70 10.89
C GLN A 817 -31.69 -30.52 9.41
N HIS A 818 -31.14 -29.37 9.02
CA HIS A 818 -30.70 -29.11 7.65
C HIS A 818 -29.35 -29.75 7.31
N PHE A 819 -28.63 -30.26 8.31
CA PHE A 819 -27.32 -30.91 8.17
C PHE A 819 -27.38 -32.43 8.40
N LEU A 820 -28.55 -32.99 8.71
CA LEU A 820 -28.70 -34.43 8.97
C LEU A 820 -28.25 -35.25 7.75
N GLY A 821 -27.33 -36.19 7.95
CA GLY A 821 -26.76 -37.00 6.87
C GLY A 821 -25.71 -36.29 6.00
N HIS A 822 -25.33 -35.05 6.35
CA HIS A 822 -24.39 -34.22 5.60
C HIS A 822 -23.17 -33.77 6.43
N GLY A 823 -22.93 -34.39 7.58
CA GLY A 823 -21.73 -34.17 8.38
C GLY A 823 -20.44 -34.49 7.61
N VAL A 824 -19.30 -34.17 8.22
CA VAL A 824 -17.97 -34.55 7.73
C VAL A 824 -17.94 -36.05 7.44
N CYS A 825 -17.31 -36.42 6.32
CA CYS A 825 -17.20 -37.78 5.80
C CYS A 825 -18.48 -38.41 5.25
N SER A 826 -19.61 -37.69 5.23
CA SER A 826 -20.81 -38.15 4.54
C SER A 826 -20.59 -38.25 3.02
N GLN A 827 -21.49 -38.90 2.28
CA GLN A 827 -21.40 -38.95 0.81
C GLN A 827 -21.44 -37.56 0.17
N GLN A 828 -22.31 -36.67 0.70
CA GLN A 828 -22.36 -35.27 0.34
C GLN A 828 -22.12 -34.43 1.59
N GLU A 829 -20.88 -33.99 1.77
CA GLU A 829 -20.48 -33.22 2.94
C GLU A 829 -20.94 -31.77 2.83
N TYR A 830 -21.56 -31.23 3.88
CA TYR A 830 -21.83 -29.80 4.04
C TYR A 830 -20.76 -29.10 4.86
N LEU A 831 -19.93 -29.87 5.57
CA LEU A 831 -18.81 -29.41 6.38
C LEU A 831 -17.50 -29.94 5.79
N ASN A 832 -16.47 -29.10 5.75
CA ASN A 832 -15.14 -29.54 5.37
C ASN A 832 -14.57 -30.49 6.43
N GLY A 833 -13.86 -31.55 6.00
CA GLY A 833 -13.01 -32.33 6.89
C GLY A 833 -11.73 -31.58 7.29
N ILE A 834 -10.71 -32.33 7.69
CA ILE A 834 -9.37 -31.78 7.98
C ILE A 834 -8.73 -31.33 6.67
N ILE A 835 -8.31 -30.06 6.61
CA ILE A 835 -7.58 -29.48 5.48
C ILE A 835 -6.24 -28.96 6.00
N LEU A 836 -5.14 -29.32 5.33
CA LEU A 836 -3.80 -28.85 5.66
C LEU A 836 -3.31 -27.80 4.68
N GLY A 837 -2.50 -26.88 5.17
CA GLY A 837 -1.88 -25.82 4.39
C GLY A 837 -2.83 -24.69 4.00
N PRO A 838 -2.28 -23.58 3.50
CA PRO A 838 -3.06 -22.40 3.16
C PRO A 838 -4.03 -22.70 2.02
N GLN A 839 -5.30 -22.35 2.19
CA GLN A 839 -6.30 -22.40 1.12
C GLN A 839 -6.61 -21.01 0.55
N SER A 840 -6.12 -19.96 1.20
CA SER A 840 -6.22 -18.57 0.74
C SER A 840 -5.20 -17.69 1.48
N GLU A 841 -5.14 -16.39 1.14
CA GLU A 841 -4.05 -15.51 1.59
C GLU A 841 -4.09 -15.21 3.11
N GLY A 842 -5.26 -15.06 3.72
CA GLY A 842 -5.40 -14.81 5.16
C GLY A 842 -5.31 -16.07 6.02
N ASP A 843 -5.15 -17.25 5.41
CA ASP A 843 -5.09 -18.54 6.08
C ASP A 843 -3.78 -18.75 6.88
N ASN A 844 -3.71 -19.84 7.62
CA ASN A 844 -2.46 -20.31 8.23
C ASN A 844 -1.49 -20.76 7.12
N GLN A 845 -0.23 -20.32 7.21
CA GLN A 845 0.72 -20.39 6.08
C GLN A 845 1.64 -21.62 6.13
N GLY A 846 1.70 -22.34 7.25
CA GLY A 846 2.49 -23.56 7.34
C GLY A 846 1.88 -24.69 6.50
N ALA A 847 2.69 -25.37 5.70
CA ALA A 847 2.23 -26.47 4.83
C ALA A 847 1.58 -27.64 5.60
N HIS A 848 1.94 -27.82 6.87
CA HIS A 848 1.40 -28.84 7.77
C HIS A 848 0.49 -28.27 8.85
N GLU A 849 0.21 -26.96 8.83
CA GLU A 849 -0.75 -26.34 9.73
C GLU A 849 -2.18 -26.64 9.26
N LEU A 850 -3.10 -26.77 10.22
CA LEU A 850 -4.53 -26.87 9.93
C LEU A 850 -4.99 -25.57 9.27
N SER A 851 -5.58 -25.70 8.09
CA SER A 851 -6.32 -24.61 7.46
C SER A 851 -7.50 -24.25 8.33
N MET A 852 -7.80 -22.96 8.42
CA MET A 852 -8.98 -22.48 9.14
C MET A 852 -10.29 -22.94 8.46
N ASN A 853 -10.26 -23.42 7.21
CA ASN A 853 -11.44 -24.01 6.55
C ASN A 853 -11.89 -25.33 7.19
N SER A 854 -11.04 -25.99 7.97
CA SER A 854 -11.34 -27.29 8.57
C SER A 854 -12.59 -27.20 9.46
N PHE A 855 -13.48 -28.20 9.35
CA PHE A 855 -14.75 -28.30 10.09
C PHE A 855 -15.77 -27.19 9.84
N HIS A 856 -15.51 -26.26 8.92
CA HIS A 856 -16.46 -25.20 8.59
C HIS A 856 -17.38 -25.58 7.42
N PRO A 857 -18.57 -24.96 7.31
CA PRO A 857 -19.47 -25.23 6.21
C PRO A 857 -18.86 -24.84 4.86
N ASN A 858 -18.88 -25.78 3.92
CA ASN A 858 -18.58 -25.47 2.53
C ASN A 858 -19.78 -24.75 1.88
N SER A 859 -19.71 -24.44 0.58
CA SER A 859 -20.78 -23.73 -0.13
C SER A 859 -22.16 -24.39 0.00
N MET A 860 -22.25 -25.73 0.05
CA MET A 860 -23.53 -26.43 0.24
C MET A 860 -24.04 -26.29 1.68
N GLY A 861 -23.15 -26.39 2.67
CA GLY A 861 -23.53 -26.14 4.07
C GLY A 861 -23.96 -24.69 4.33
N GLN A 862 -23.32 -23.71 3.69
CA GLN A 862 -23.76 -22.32 3.74
C GLN A 862 -25.18 -22.15 3.13
N GLN A 863 -25.49 -22.86 2.04
CA GLN A 863 -26.85 -22.87 1.51
C GLN A 863 -27.85 -23.54 2.47
N ALA A 864 -27.47 -24.62 3.14
CA ALA A 864 -28.32 -25.28 4.15
C ALA A 864 -28.64 -24.34 5.32
N TYR A 865 -27.66 -23.58 5.80
CA TYR A 865 -27.85 -22.50 6.76
C TYR A 865 -28.80 -21.42 6.27
N ALA A 866 -28.66 -20.98 5.01
CA ALA A 866 -29.54 -19.98 4.42
C ALA A 866 -31.00 -20.46 4.38
N ASN A 867 -31.21 -21.75 4.09
CA ASN A 867 -32.54 -22.38 4.12
C ASN A 867 -33.12 -22.44 5.54
N ALA A 868 -32.30 -22.76 6.56
CA ALA A 868 -32.71 -22.76 7.95
C ALA A 868 -33.17 -21.36 8.40
N LEU A 869 -32.41 -20.32 8.02
CA LEU A 869 -32.79 -18.94 8.28
C LEU A 869 -34.08 -18.56 7.54
N PHE A 870 -34.19 -18.89 6.25
CA PHE A 870 -35.40 -18.61 5.45
C PHE A 870 -36.66 -19.13 6.15
N ASN A 871 -36.64 -20.40 6.54
CA ASN A 871 -37.75 -21.06 7.24
C ASN A 871 -38.11 -20.33 8.54
N LYS A 872 -37.09 -19.89 9.30
CA LYS A 872 -37.34 -19.12 10.52
C LYS A 872 -37.97 -17.78 10.24
N LEU A 873 -37.43 -17.01 9.28
CA LEU A 873 -37.97 -15.69 8.92
C LEU A 873 -39.45 -15.81 8.50
N GLN A 874 -39.79 -16.85 7.74
CA GLN A 874 -41.17 -17.13 7.36
C GLN A 874 -42.06 -17.42 8.58
N ALA A 875 -41.57 -18.24 9.52
CA ALA A 875 -42.29 -18.62 10.73
C ALA A 875 -42.53 -17.44 11.69
N VAL A 876 -41.57 -16.51 11.81
CA VAL A 876 -41.70 -15.33 12.67
C VAL A 876 -42.34 -14.13 11.95
N GLY A 877 -42.79 -14.32 10.70
CA GLY A 877 -43.50 -13.29 9.94
C GLY A 877 -42.62 -12.17 9.38
N TYR A 878 -41.31 -12.34 9.33
CA TYR A 878 -40.42 -11.38 8.66
C TYR A 878 -40.43 -11.63 7.15
N ARG A 879 -40.96 -10.68 6.37
CA ARG A 879 -41.23 -10.81 4.92
C ARG A 879 -40.90 -9.51 4.19
N TRP A 880 -40.69 -9.61 2.87
CA TRP A 880 -40.40 -8.50 1.95
C TRP A 880 -41.55 -7.50 1.76
#